data_AF-A0A947T201-F1
#
_entry.id   AF-A0A947T201-F1
#
_cell.length_a   1.000
_cell.length_b   1.000
_cell.length_c   1.000
_cell.angle_alpha   90.00
_cell.angle_beta   90.00
_cell.angle_gamma   90.00
#
_symmetry.space_group_name_H-M   'P 1'
#
loop_
_entity.id
_entity.type
_entity.pdbx_description
1 polymer ?
#
loop_
_entity_poly.entity_id
_entity_poly.type
_entity_poly.pdbx_seq_one_letter_code
_entity_poly.pdbx_strand_id
1 'polypeptide(L)'
;MRRTPTLLIVLALLAAACAGNGAATTTEAVSETTTTTAVPEPVTTVPATSEVLDPNGLYLNLMWHQHQPLYPKDADGVVTRPWVRVHATKDYLDMVTLLEEFPTVKATFNLTPVLLLQLEELASGTKDVYWVLSEVPAADLTADQQAFVLERFFDTNPAIVNRFPRYAALRALRDDGAAFAEGDLRDLQVLFNLAWTDPSFLEEEPLAALVAKGEGFSEDDKAILFGEHLRIVGEVTETVRRVWDAGQIEVTTTPLAHPILPLIYDSAIATQGDPTAIMPIQRFREGRDAQDQVERGLDVAERLLGRRPVGMWPGEGAVSQLTIPIFSGKGVQWIATGEDVLAPSLGIGEFDRNETDTVVEADLLYRPWKGVPSRQPELPIFFRDRVLSDLVGFQYSGTQADLAAQDFVNRLRDIKDRLDEQGATGPHIVSVILDGENAWENYPNDGIDFLRALYGQLAGADFVTTITPSEYLAAFGDTVEPLDEVWPGAWFSPNYATWIGEDEEAAAWDYLWQVRDDLKDAEASVGDGVTEEQYAAAYEKMLFAEGSDWLWWYGDDQSSGNDDYFDTAFRELLGQVYDAVGFDRPAFVGIPIIPETPVAPDVGAGENLLSVTIDGSFPDGEWDDAAAYRTRFEAADLDMTISFGITPDGLHMRVDSDGVLDGDVGFDLYLSTASGSTARAKTLGDHLLGFGATDLYRWSAADPEALWVAEAMPGLESDEASFSTSYPVGAAAQEDHAALEFTIPIADLGPIEAGDLIVFRLVPWVAGIEATLMPTDGPGAAQVPDISNVDVFLDVADPLGDDHGPGAYTYPLDAVFPAGSYDLANLQIGTEGDDLVFTFEVVAPIVNSWGSPNGLSVQTFDVYIDQDPGAGTGARTLIDGRNAALESGNGWEYGVTIEGWMPAVYTADAGGETLETTPTIRIITLGDKRKVIARIPLAVFGGGDPSTWGYAVALISQEGYPSSGVRRIRDVMPNAEQWRLGGGPASGISHTRIMDVAWPEEGVQEAMLGTWTIAESIAELRPDDFGLVPLLTAGG
;
A
#
# COMPACT_ATOMS: atom_id res chain seq x y z
N MET A 1 -61.29 11.85 37.85
CA MET A 1 -62.24 12.93 38.22
C MET A 1 -62.25 13.92 37.05
N ARG A 2 -63.37 13.99 36.30
CA ARG A 2 -63.83 15.00 35.29
C ARG A 2 -62.76 15.92 34.64
N ARG A 3 -62.60 16.04 33.32
CA ARG A 3 -63.59 16.31 32.26
C ARG A 3 -63.04 16.03 30.85
N THR A 4 -63.86 15.45 29.98
CA THR A 4 -63.88 15.61 28.50
C THR A 4 -64.70 16.88 28.14
N PRO A 5 -64.63 17.45 26.92
CA PRO A 5 -65.34 16.92 25.73
C PRO A 5 -64.48 16.98 24.42
N THR A 6 -64.59 16.13 23.39
CA THR A 6 -65.69 15.69 22.49
C THR A 6 -66.02 16.65 21.32
N LEU A 7 -65.75 16.16 20.08
CA LEU A 7 -66.58 16.21 18.84
C LEU A 7 -66.47 17.35 17.78
N LEU A 8 -66.10 16.92 16.55
CA LEU A 8 -66.81 17.00 15.22
C LEU A 8 -67.06 18.32 14.43
N ILE A 9 -66.66 18.26 13.13
CA ILE A 9 -67.42 18.54 11.87
C ILE A 9 -67.60 20.00 11.34
N VAL A 10 -66.89 20.28 10.23
CA VAL A 10 -67.35 20.58 8.84
C VAL A 10 -68.23 21.82 8.56
N LEU A 11 -67.64 22.67 7.69
CA LEU A 11 -68.20 23.50 6.58
C LEU A 11 -69.21 24.64 6.85
N ALA A 12 -68.88 25.82 6.30
CA ALA A 12 -69.57 26.43 5.14
C ALA A 12 -69.95 27.94 5.27
N LEU A 13 -69.54 28.68 4.22
CA LEU A 13 -70.29 29.69 3.43
C LEU A 13 -70.08 31.22 3.66
N LEU A 14 -69.31 31.78 2.71
CA LEU A 14 -69.66 32.82 1.71
C LEU A 14 -70.24 34.17 2.18
N ALA A 15 -69.62 35.29 1.75
CA ALA A 15 -70.00 36.02 0.51
C ALA A 15 -69.44 37.47 0.42
N ALA A 16 -69.00 37.81 -0.81
CA ALA A 16 -69.09 39.11 -1.53
C ALA A 16 -68.26 40.33 -1.01
N ALA A 17 -67.67 41.23 -1.83
CA ALA A 17 -67.90 41.64 -3.22
C ALA A 17 -66.72 42.48 -3.82
N CYS A 18 -66.51 42.37 -5.15
CA CYS A 18 -66.17 43.39 -6.20
C CYS A 18 -65.02 44.41 -6.00
N ALA A 19 -64.18 44.83 -6.97
CA ALA A 19 -63.94 44.66 -8.42
C ALA A 19 -62.60 45.41 -8.75
N GLY A 20 -61.81 45.22 -9.82
CA GLY A 20 -61.86 44.34 -10.99
C GLY A 20 -60.67 44.57 -11.98
N ASN A 21 -60.60 43.66 -12.96
CA ASN A 21 -59.94 43.59 -14.29
C ASN A 21 -58.43 43.88 -14.46
N GLY A 22 -57.63 43.10 -15.20
CA GLY A 22 -57.80 42.01 -16.18
C GLY A 22 -56.40 41.74 -16.81
N ALA A 23 -56.05 40.68 -17.53
CA ALA A 23 -56.71 39.56 -18.17
C ALA A 23 -55.66 38.42 -18.25
N ALA A 24 -56.00 37.20 -17.84
CA ALA A 24 -56.35 36.03 -18.67
C ALA A 24 -55.12 35.37 -19.34
N THR A 25 -54.87 34.06 -19.23
CA THR A 25 -55.84 32.96 -19.17
C THR A 25 -55.16 31.70 -18.59
N THR A 26 -55.81 31.09 -17.61
CA THR A 26 -55.38 29.94 -16.82
C THR A 26 -55.70 28.61 -17.50
N THR A 27 -54.75 27.67 -17.46
CA THR A 27 -54.95 26.23 -17.46
C THR A 27 -55.31 25.76 -16.06
N GLU A 28 -56.38 24.96 -15.91
CA GLU A 28 -56.29 23.64 -15.27
C GLU A 28 -57.60 22.83 -15.35
N ALA A 29 -57.40 21.53 -15.64
CA ALA A 29 -58.16 20.32 -15.31
C ALA A 29 -59.70 20.28 -15.38
N VAL A 30 -60.26 19.27 -16.05
CA VAL A 30 -61.01 18.16 -15.40
C VAL A 30 -61.09 16.94 -16.35
N SER A 31 -60.71 15.79 -15.78
CA SER A 31 -61.17 14.41 -15.96
C SER A 31 -62.12 14.06 -17.12
N GLU A 32 -61.76 13.02 -17.89
CA GLU A 32 -62.69 11.96 -18.28
C GLU A 32 -61.97 10.70 -18.80
N THR A 33 -62.36 9.55 -18.23
CA THR A 33 -62.56 8.26 -18.91
C THR A 33 -61.39 7.60 -19.65
N THR A 34 -60.67 6.73 -18.94
CA THR A 34 -59.65 5.83 -19.47
C THR A 34 -60.30 4.77 -20.38
N THR A 35 -60.17 4.96 -21.69
CA THR A 35 -60.46 3.93 -22.70
C THR A 35 -59.13 3.52 -23.33
N THR A 36 -58.78 2.25 -23.14
CA THR A 36 -57.57 1.59 -23.58
C THR A 36 -57.38 1.76 -25.10
N THR A 37 -56.36 2.52 -25.49
CA THR A 37 -55.86 2.56 -26.87
C THR A 37 -54.37 2.26 -26.79
N ALA A 38 -53.97 1.11 -27.35
CA ALA A 38 -52.58 0.66 -27.39
C ALA A 38 -51.71 1.71 -28.11
N VAL A 39 -50.69 2.18 -27.41
CA VAL A 39 -49.58 2.97 -27.95
C VAL A 39 -48.53 1.97 -28.47
N PRO A 40 -47.96 2.16 -29.67
CA PRO A 40 -47.02 1.19 -30.22
C PRO A 40 -45.76 1.15 -29.37
N GLU A 41 -45.27 -0.06 -29.09
CA GLU A 41 -43.96 -0.28 -28.46
C GLU A 41 -42.87 0.48 -29.24
N PRO A 42 -41.91 1.12 -28.56
CA PRO A 42 -40.75 1.67 -29.22
C PRO A 42 -39.91 0.50 -29.73
N VAL A 43 -39.97 0.27 -31.05
CA VAL A 43 -39.01 -0.59 -31.73
C VAL A 43 -37.72 0.21 -31.86
N THR A 44 -36.78 -0.02 -30.95
CA THR A 44 -35.40 0.39 -31.06
C THR A 44 -34.77 -0.41 -32.21
N THR A 45 -34.72 0.15 -33.41
CA THR A 45 -33.92 -0.44 -34.49
C THR A 45 -32.46 -0.01 -34.30
N VAL A 46 -31.70 -0.84 -33.59
CA VAL A 46 -30.24 -0.90 -33.68
C VAL A 46 -29.89 -1.23 -35.15
N PRO A 47 -28.92 -0.54 -35.79
CA PRO A 47 -28.35 -1.07 -37.03
C PRO A 47 -27.54 -2.32 -36.67
N ALA A 48 -28.18 -3.48 -36.78
CA ALA A 48 -27.50 -4.76 -36.70
C ALA A 48 -26.64 -4.93 -37.95
N THR A 49 -25.35 -4.61 -37.86
CA THR A 49 -24.34 -5.46 -38.50
C THR A 49 -24.08 -6.60 -37.52
N SER A 50 -24.95 -7.62 -37.54
CA SER A 50 -24.65 -8.88 -36.87
C SER A 50 -23.57 -9.58 -37.70
N GLU A 51 -22.30 -9.25 -37.46
CA GLU A 51 -21.26 -10.23 -37.72
C GLU A 51 -21.59 -11.46 -36.87
N VAL A 52 -21.70 -12.60 -37.53
CA VAL A 52 -21.89 -13.87 -36.83
C VAL A 52 -20.57 -14.14 -36.12
N LEU A 53 -20.58 -13.99 -34.79
CA LEU A 53 -19.42 -14.27 -33.96
C LEU A 53 -18.95 -15.71 -34.19
N ASP A 54 -17.64 -15.91 -34.36
CA ASP A 54 -17.03 -17.22 -34.57
C ASP A 54 -17.11 -18.05 -33.28
N PRO A 55 -17.78 -19.21 -33.26
CA PRO A 55 -17.82 -20.07 -32.09
C PRO A 55 -16.47 -20.68 -31.70
N ASN A 56 -15.41 -20.50 -32.49
CA ASN A 56 -14.02 -20.84 -32.13
C ASN A 56 -13.07 -19.63 -32.23
N GLY A 57 -13.63 -18.41 -32.20
CA GLY A 57 -12.85 -17.18 -32.26
C GLY A 57 -12.14 -16.88 -30.94
N LEU A 58 -11.04 -16.13 -31.03
CA LEU A 58 -10.42 -15.48 -29.88
C LEU A 58 -11.03 -14.08 -29.72
N TYR A 59 -11.46 -13.78 -28.51
CA TYR A 59 -12.06 -12.50 -28.13
C TYR A 59 -11.19 -11.77 -27.12
N LEU A 60 -11.31 -10.45 -27.06
CA LEU A 60 -10.63 -9.61 -26.10
C LEU A 60 -11.64 -8.73 -25.35
N ASN A 61 -11.66 -8.86 -24.02
CA ASN A 61 -12.34 -7.94 -23.11
C ASN A 61 -11.30 -6.98 -22.53
N LEU A 62 -11.35 -5.71 -22.96
CA LEU A 62 -10.59 -4.62 -22.35
C LEU A 62 -11.47 -3.98 -21.28
N MET A 63 -11.03 -3.95 -20.02
CA MET A 63 -11.78 -3.36 -18.92
C MET A 63 -10.92 -2.38 -18.14
N TRP A 64 -11.35 -1.12 -18.10
CA TRP A 64 -10.69 -0.02 -17.40
C TRP A 64 -11.46 0.31 -16.12
N HIS A 65 -10.81 0.22 -14.96
CA HIS A 65 -11.42 0.47 -13.66
C HIS A 65 -11.14 1.87 -13.14
N GLN A 66 -12.13 2.76 -13.15
CA GLN A 66 -11.99 4.15 -12.69
C GLN A 66 -12.50 4.28 -11.25
N HIS A 67 -11.59 4.62 -10.34
CA HIS A 67 -11.89 4.64 -8.91
C HIS A 67 -11.08 5.67 -8.12
N GLN A 68 -11.76 6.33 -7.20
CA GLN A 68 -11.17 7.17 -6.18
C GLN A 68 -11.92 6.94 -4.86
N PRO A 69 -11.22 6.91 -3.70
CA PRO A 69 -11.88 6.84 -2.40
C PRO A 69 -12.74 8.08 -2.15
N LEU A 70 -13.60 7.99 -1.13
CA LEU A 70 -14.34 9.15 -0.66
C LEU A 70 -13.41 10.10 0.09
N TYR A 71 -12.94 11.17 -0.56
CA TYR A 71 -12.14 12.16 0.13
C TYR A 71 -13.02 12.97 1.10
N PRO A 72 -12.72 12.98 2.41
CA PRO A 72 -13.53 13.70 3.38
C PRO A 72 -13.50 15.21 3.07
N LYS A 73 -14.57 15.89 3.46
CA LYS A 73 -14.64 17.35 3.42
C LYS A 73 -14.25 17.93 4.78
N ASP A 74 -13.60 19.07 4.76
CA ASP A 74 -13.34 19.84 5.98
C ASP A 74 -14.62 20.54 6.50
N ALA A 75 -14.50 21.27 7.60
CA ALA A 75 -15.60 21.99 8.23
C ALA A 75 -16.22 23.09 7.33
N ASP A 76 -15.49 23.56 6.32
CA ASP A 76 -15.95 24.56 5.33
C ASP A 76 -16.56 23.91 4.07
N GLY A 77 -16.58 22.57 4.00
CA GLY A 77 -17.13 21.79 2.89
C GLY A 77 -16.16 21.64 1.72
N VAL A 78 -14.86 21.87 1.92
CA VAL A 78 -13.80 21.71 0.91
C VAL A 78 -13.27 20.28 0.93
N VAL A 79 -13.15 19.66 -0.24
CA VAL A 79 -12.59 18.31 -0.37
C VAL A 79 -11.09 18.34 -0.08
N THR A 80 -10.61 17.42 0.76
CA THR A 80 -9.22 17.43 1.26
C THR A 80 -8.17 17.08 0.20
N ARG A 81 -8.56 16.48 -0.93
CA ARG A 81 -7.65 16.04 -2.00
C ARG A 81 -8.21 16.35 -3.40
N PRO A 82 -7.33 16.55 -4.41
CA PRO A 82 -7.74 17.00 -5.73
C PRO A 82 -8.02 15.85 -6.70
N TRP A 83 -7.71 14.60 -6.31
CA TRP A 83 -7.52 13.46 -7.21
C TRP A 83 -8.74 13.18 -8.10
N VAL A 84 -9.97 13.24 -7.57
CA VAL A 84 -11.19 13.12 -8.39
C VAL A 84 -11.24 14.15 -9.52
N ARG A 85 -10.92 15.42 -9.23
CA ARG A 85 -10.95 16.48 -10.25
C ARG A 85 -9.82 16.32 -11.26
N VAL A 86 -8.60 16.11 -10.77
CA VAL A 86 -7.42 16.10 -11.67
C VAL A 86 -7.39 14.87 -12.56
N HIS A 87 -7.84 13.71 -12.08
CA HIS A 87 -8.05 12.54 -12.93
C HIS A 87 -9.25 12.73 -13.87
N ALA A 88 -10.30 13.45 -13.47
CA ALA A 88 -11.39 13.77 -14.41
C ALA A 88 -10.91 14.63 -15.60
N THR A 89 -9.94 15.53 -15.37
CA THR A 89 -9.36 16.36 -16.43
C THR A 89 -8.31 15.66 -17.30
N LYS A 90 -8.01 14.39 -16.99
CA LYS A 90 -6.84 13.70 -17.52
C LYS A 90 -7.07 12.27 -17.99
N ASP A 91 -7.86 11.47 -17.27
CA ASP A 91 -7.92 10.00 -17.44
C ASP A 91 -9.34 9.45 -17.66
N TYR A 92 -10.40 10.22 -17.36
CA TYR A 92 -11.77 9.70 -17.42
C TYR A 92 -12.49 9.99 -18.74
N LEU A 93 -12.39 11.22 -19.25
CA LEU A 93 -13.12 11.66 -20.44
C LEU A 93 -12.37 11.30 -21.72
N ASP A 94 -11.08 11.62 -21.75
CA ASP A 94 -10.14 11.41 -22.85
C ASP A 94 -10.13 9.94 -23.30
N MET A 95 -9.99 8.97 -22.39
CA MET A 95 -9.95 7.55 -22.72
C MET A 95 -11.20 7.08 -23.48
N VAL A 96 -12.38 7.55 -23.04
CA VAL A 96 -13.66 7.20 -23.68
C VAL A 96 -13.77 7.87 -25.05
N THR A 97 -13.38 9.14 -25.16
CA THR A 97 -13.42 9.88 -26.44
C THR A 97 -12.41 9.35 -27.46
N LEU A 98 -11.23 8.91 -27.01
CA LEU A 98 -10.18 8.36 -27.87
C LEU A 98 -10.65 7.08 -28.59
N LEU A 99 -11.47 6.27 -27.91
CA LEU A 99 -12.05 5.07 -28.49
C LEU A 99 -12.98 5.37 -29.68
N GLU A 100 -13.60 6.55 -29.75
CA GLU A 100 -14.48 6.95 -30.86
C GLU A 100 -13.72 7.07 -32.20
N GLU A 101 -12.39 7.23 -32.18
CA GLU A 101 -11.54 7.16 -33.37
C GLU A 101 -11.52 5.75 -34.01
N PHE A 102 -11.86 4.71 -33.22
CA PHE A 102 -11.78 3.29 -33.59
C PHE A 102 -13.13 2.58 -33.41
N PRO A 103 -14.14 2.80 -34.27
CA PRO A 103 -15.53 2.39 -34.05
C PRO A 103 -15.78 0.87 -34.01
N THR A 104 -14.80 0.05 -34.42
CA THR A 104 -14.87 -1.42 -34.35
C THR A 104 -14.27 -1.96 -33.05
N VAL A 105 -13.49 -1.16 -32.33
CA VAL A 105 -12.89 -1.54 -31.05
C VAL A 105 -13.92 -1.30 -29.95
N LYS A 106 -14.09 -2.30 -29.08
CA LYS A 106 -14.98 -2.26 -27.92
C LYS A 106 -14.19 -2.37 -26.64
N ALA A 107 -14.70 -1.73 -25.59
CA ALA A 107 -14.11 -1.77 -24.25
C ALA A 107 -15.21 -1.70 -23.18
N THR A 108 -14.84 -2.04 -21.97
CA THR A 108 -15.67 -1.91 -20.77
C THR A 108 -15.05 -0.85 -19.87
N PHE A 109 -15.86 0.09 -19.39
CA PHE A 109 -15.44 1.06 -18.39
C PHE A 109 -16.20 0.78 -17.09
N ASN A 110 -15.48 0.62 -16.00
CA ASN A 110 -16.07 0.57 -14.67
C ASN A 110 -15.97 1.97 -14.04
N LEU A 111 -17.10 2.51 -13.60
CA LEU A 111 -17.14 3.74 -12.81
C LEU A 111 -17.72 3.42 -11.44
N THR A 112 -16.90 3.61 -10.40
CA THR A 112 -17.32 3.33 -9.04
C THR A 112 -18.39 4.31 -8.56
N PRO A 113 -19.35 3.88 -7.72
CA PRO A 113 -20.42 4.77 -7.24
C PRO A 113 -19.87 5.95 -6.45
N VAL A 114 -18.86 5.73 -5.61
CA VAL A 114 -18.17 6.77 -4.83
C VAL A 114 -17.49 7.82 -5.72
N LEU A 115 -16.89 7.42 -6.84
CA LEU A 115 -16.35 8.35 -7.83
C LEU A 115 -17.48 9.18 -8.48
N LEU A 116 -18.55 8.53 -8.92
CA LEU A 116 -19.69 9.20 -9.56
C LEU A 116 -20.35 10.25 -8.65
N LEU A 117 -20.47 9.97 -7.36
CA LEU A 117 -20.99 10.92 -6.37
C LEU A 117 -20.09 12.15 -6.25
N GLN A 118 -18.77 11.97 -6.16
CA GLN A 118 -17.83 13.09 -6.07
C GLN A 118 -17.78 13.92 -7.36
N LEU A 119 -17.90 13.30 -8.53
CA LEU A 119 -18.04 14.00 -9.81
C LEU A 119 -19.32 14.86 -9.86
N GLU A 120 -20.45 14.34 -9.37
CA GLU A 120 -21.71 15.10 -9.28
C GLU A 120 -21.55 16.33 -8.36
N GLU A 121 -20.86 16.17 -7.23
CA GLU A 121 -20.62 17.26 -6.28
C GLU A 121 -19.69 18.34 -6.84
N LEU A 122 -18.60 17.95 -7.52
CA LEU A 122 -17.68 18.86 -8.19
C LEU A 122 -18.39 19.64 -9.31
N ALA A 123 -19.16 18.94 -10.15
CA ALA A 123 -19.97 19.56 -11.20
C ALA A 123 -21.01 20.55 -10.63
N SER A 124 -21.42 20.35 -9.37
CA SER A 124 -22.36 21.22 -8.63
C SER A 124 -21.68 22.37 -7.89
N GLY A 125 -20.36 22.52 -7.99
CA GLY A 125 -19.59 23.65 -7.45
C GLY A 125 -18.80 23.37 -6.18
N THR A 126 -18.74 22.11 -5.71
CA THR A 126 -17.79 21.69 -4.68
C THR A 126 -16.37 21.87 -5.19
N LYS A 127 -15.42 22.21 -4.31
CA LYS A 127 -14.00 22.39 -4.66
C LYS A 127 -13.12 21.60 -3.72
N ASP A 128 -11.99 21.15 -4.25
CA ASP A 128 -10.86 20.64 -3.47
C ASP A 128 -9.95 21.77 -2.98
N VAL A 129 -9.14 21.45 -1.96
CA VAL A 129 -8.20 22.40 -1.35
C VAL A 129 -7.19 22.98 -2.36
N TYR A 130 -6.75 22.21 -3.37
CA TYR A 130 -5.80 22.69 -4.37
C TYR A 130 -6.47 23.73 -5.28
N TRP A 131 -7.73 23.54 -5.66
CA TRP A 131 -8.52 24.55 -6.37
C TRP A 131 -8.70 25.80 -5.51
N VAL A 132 -9.17 25.66 -4.27
CA VAL A 132 -9.40 26.80 -3.36
C VAL A 132 -8.12 27.62 -3.19
N LEU A 133 -6.99 26.97 -2.92
CA LEU A 133 -5.70 27.65 -2.76
C LEU A 133 -5.17 28.23 -4.06
N SER A 134 -5.52 27.66 -5.22
CA SER A 134 -5.16 28.23 -6.52
C SER A 134 -5.93 29.52 -6.80
N GLU A 135 -7.18 29.65 -6.34
CA GLU A 135 -8.01 30.86 -6.54
C GLU A 135 -7.61 32.03 -5.64
N VAL A 136 -6.98 31.78 -4.50
CA VAL A 136 -6.42 32.85 -3.67
C VAL A 136 -5.37 33.61 -4.49
N PRO A 137 -5.49 34.96 -4.64
CA PRO A 137 -4.46 35.75 -5.30
C PRO A 137 -3.11 35.49 -4.65
N ALA A 138 -2.04 35.33 -5.46
CA ALA A 138 -0.76 34.90 -4.91
C ALA A 138 -0.19 35.88 -3.86
N ALA A 139 -0.56 37.15 -3.95
CA ALA A 139 -0.20 38.20 -2.99
C ALA A 139 -0.91 38.08 -1.62
N ASP A 140 -2.03 37.36 -1.57
CA ASP A 140 -2.91 37.24 -0.41
C ASP A 140 -2.76 35.90 0.32
N LEU A 141 -1.94 34.97 -0.19
CA LEU A 141 -1.65 33.69 0.46
C LEU A 141 -1.00 33.90 1.83
N THR A 142 -1.54 33.25 2.86
CA THR A 142 -0.91 33.22 4.20
C THR A 142 0.38 32.39 4.19
N ALA A 143 1.19 32.47 5.25
CA ALA A 143 2.40 31.67 5.36
C ALA A 143 2.12 30.16 5.26
N ASP A 144 1.09 29.68 5.95
CA ASP A 144 0.70 28.27 5.94
C ASP A 144 0.19 27.83 4.56
N GLN A 145 -0.57 28.70 3.88
CA GLN A 145 -1.04 28.42 2.52
C GLN A 145 0.13 28.40 1.51
N GLN A 146 1.12 29.28 1.67
CA GLN A 146 2.33 29.24 0.85
C GLN A 146 3.12 27.96 1.11
N ALA A 147 3.27 27.55 2.37
CA ALA A 147 3.92 26.28 2.71
C ALA A 147 3.22 25.10 2.02
N PHE A 148 1.89 25.01 2.14
CA PHE A 148 1.10 23.99 1.45
C PHE A 148 1.31 24.01 -0.07
N VAL A 149 1.23 25.19 -0.70
CA VAL A 149 1.43 25.32 -2.16
C VAL A 149 2.83 24.85 -2.56
N LEU A 150 3.87 25.24 -1.84
CA LEU A 150 5.24 24.85 -2.16
C LEU A 150 5.52 23.36 -1.93
N GLU A 151 4.89 22.78 -0.91
CA GLU A 151 5.00 21.36 -0.61
C GLU A 151 4.24 20.52 -1.65
N ARG A 152 2.96 20.83 -1.87
CA ARG A 152 1.99 19.95 -2.55
C ARG A 152 1.74 20.24 -4.02
N PHE A 153 2.04 21.45 -4.53
CA PHE A 153 1.80 21.77 -5.95
C PHE A 153 2.90 21.21 -6.87
N PHE A 154 3.58 20.14 -6.43
CA PHE A 154 4.46 19.29 -7.22
C PHE A 154 4.05 17.81 -7.13
N ASP A 155 2.89 17.50 -6.52
CA ASP A 155 2.31 16.16 -6.44
C ASP A 155 1.81 15.73 -7.83
N THR A 156 2.75 15.35 -8.69
CA THR A 156 2.55 14.82 -10.05
C THR A 156 3.86 14.18 -10.53
N ASN A 157 3.79 13.33 -11.55
CA ASN A 157 4.98 12.69 -12.11
C ASN A 157 6.08 13.71 -12.52
N PRO A 158 7.35 13.53 -12.13
CA PRO A 158 8.45 14.40 -12.56
C PRO A 158 8.56 14.56 -14.09
N ALA A 159 8.23 13.54 -14.86
CA ALA A 159 8.19 13.61 -16.33
C ALA A 159 7.16 14.63 -16.82
N ILE A 160 6.01 14.72 -16.15
CA ILE A 160 4.97 15.71 -16.43
C ILE A 160 5.45 17.13 -16.09
N VAL A 161 6.09 17.32 -14.93
CA VAL A 161 6.67 18.62 -14.55
C VAL A 161 7.64 19.12 -15.62
N ASN A 162 8.48 18.23 -16.14
CA ASN A 162 9.49 18.52 -17.15
C ASN A 162 8.92 18.89 -18.53
N ARG A 163 7.62 18.67 -18.79
CA ARG A 163 6.94 19.17 -20.01
C ARG A 163 6.86 20.70 -20.03
N PHE A 164 6.83 21.34 -18.86
CA PHE A 164 6.69 22.78 -18.71
C PHE A 164 7.98 23.41 -18.19
N PRO A 165 8.76 24.14 -19.03
CA PRO A 165 10.07 24.66 -18.63
C PRO A 165 10.05 25.53 -17.37
N ARG A 166 8.99 26.35 -17.21
CA ARG A 166 8.81 27.19 -16.04
C ARG A 166 8.51 26.36 -14.78
N TYR A 167 7.74 25.29 -14.89
CA TYR A 167 7.37 24.44 -13.76
C TYR A 167 8.60 23.69 -13.23
N ALA A 168 9.42 23.14 -14.12
CA ALA A 168 10.71 22.55 -13.77
C ALA A 168 11.66 23.55 -13.09
N ALA A 169 11.68 24.81 -13.55
CA ALA A 169 12.47 25.87 -12.92
C ALA A 169 11.96 26.21 -11.50
N LEU A 170 10.64 26.18 -11.28
CA LEU A 170 10.05 26.40 -9.95
C LEU A 170 10.36 25.23 -9.01
N ARG A 171 10.33 23.98 -9.50
CA ARG A 171 10.73 22.81 -8.71
C ARG A 171 12.17 22.94 -8.23
N ALA A 172 13.09 23.28 -9.14
CA ALA A 172 14.50 23.52 -8.79
C ALA A 172 14.66 24.65 -7.77
N LEU A 173 13.88 25.74 -7.90
CA LEU A 173 13.89 26.85 -6.94
C LEU A 173 13.49 26.41 -5.53
N ARG A 174 12.46 25.55 -5.40
CA ARG A 174 12.03 24.97 -4.13
C ARG A 174 13.10 24.06 -3.55
N ASP A 175 13.63 23.16 -4.36
CA ASP A 175 14.62 22.16 -3.94
C ASP A 175 15.94 22.83 -3.49
N ASP A 176 16.28 23.99 -4.06
CA ASP A 176 17.40 24.84 -3.63
C ASP A 176 17.13 25.63 -2.32
N GLY A 177 15.93 25.53 -1.75
CA GLY A 177 15.50 26.28 -0.56
C GLY A 177 15.42 27.80 -0.79
N ALA A 178 15.27 28.23 -2.05
CA ALA A 178 15.21 29.63 -2.40
C ALA A 178 13.82 30.23 -2.16
N ALA A 179 13.78 31.54 -1.88
CA ALA A 179 12.53 32.24 -1.64
C ALA A 179 11.72 32.44 -2.94
N PHE A 180 10.42 32.15 -2.88
CA PHE A 180 9.49 32.37 -3.99
C PHE A 180 8.96 33.81 -3.98
N ALA A 181 8.95 34.46 -5.14
CA ALA A 181 8.24 35.71 -5.32
C ALA A 181 6.73 35.47 -5.60
N GLU A 182 5.92 36.52 -5.48
CA GLU A 182 4.48 36.48 -5.81
C GLU A 182 4.21 35.87 -7.21
N GLY A 183 5.02 36.25 -8.21
CA GLY A 183 4.88 35.72 -9.57
C GLY A 183 5.23 34.24 -9.68
N ASP A 184 6.18 33.75 -8.87
CA ASP A 184 6.55 32.33 -8.83
C ASP A 184 5.41 31.48 -8.26
N LEU A 185 4.81 31.94 -7.16
CA LEU A 185 3.63 31.29 -6.55
C LEU A 185 2.44 31.27 -7.51
N ARG A 186 2.17 32.38 -8.21
CA ARG A 186 1.08 32.44 -9.20
C ARG A 186 1.31 31.52 -10.38
N ASP A 187 2.54 31.47 -10.88
CA ASP A 187 2.88 30.55 -11.97
C ASP A 187 2.73 29.09 -11.51
N LEU A 188 3.15 28.76 -10.29
CA LEU A 188 2.99 27.43 -9.71
C LEU A 188 1.52 27.01 -9.60
N GLN A 189 0.64 27.90 -9.11
CA GLN A 189 -0.81 27.64 -9.01
C GLN A 189 -1.43 27.24 -10.37
N VAL A 190 -1.01 27.90 -11.45
CA VAL A 190 -1.53 27.62 -12.81
C VAL A 190 -0.87 26.38 -13.40
N LEU A 191 0.44 26.24 -13.27
CA LEU A 191 1.21 25.16 -13.90
C LEU A 191 0.91 23.78 -13.30
N PHE A 192 0.66 23.69 -11.99
CA PHE A 192 0.20 22.44 -11.37
C PHE A 192 -1.10 21.94 -12.02
N ASN A 193 -2.07 22.83 -12.20
CA ASN A 193 -3.36 22.46 -12.76
C ASN A 193 -3.29 22.17 -14.27
N LEU A 194 -2.48 22.89 -15.04
CA LEU A 194 -2.21 22.56 -16.45
C LEU A 194 -1.49 21.21 -16.59
N ALA A 195 -0.60 20.87 -15.66
CA ALA A 195 0.12 19.61 -15.68
C ALA A 195 -0.79 18.39 -15.50
N TRP A 196 -1.88 18.57 -14.75
CA TRP A 196 -2.96 17.61 -14.49
C TRP A 196 -4.11 17.65 -15.52
N THR A 197 -3.86 18.21 -16.71
CA THR A 197 -4.83 18.20 -17.82
C THR A 197 -4.29 17.35 -18.96
N ASP A 198 -5.16 16.51 -19.55
CA ASP A 198 -4.81 15.67 -20.70
C ASP A 198 -4.22 16.52 -21.85
N PRO A 199 -3.13 16.06 -22.51
CA PRO A 199 -2.50 16.79 -23.61
C PRO A 199 -3.45 17.22 -24.74
N SER A 200 -4.49 16.44 -25.05
CA SER A 200 -5.44 16.79 -26.12
C SER A 200 -6.22 18.07 -25.79
N PHE A 201 -6.63 18.26 -24.53
CA PHE A 201 -7.31 19.49 -24.12
C PHE A 201 -6.35 20.69 -24.04
N LEU A 202 -5.08 20.45 -23.71
CA LEU A 202 -4.03 21.47 -23.70
C LEU A 202 -3.71 22.01 -25.10
N GLU A 203 -4.00 21.25 -26.17
CA GLU A 203 -3.86 21.68 -27.56
C GLU A 203 -5.05 22.52 -28.07
N GLU A 204 -6.13 22.61 -27.29
CA GLU A 204 -7.36 23.33 -27.64
C GLU A 204 -7.51 24.68 -26.94
N GLU A 205 -8.14 25.65 -27.60
CA GLU A 205 -8.51 26.92 -26.95
C GLU A 205 -9.66 26.70 -25.96
N PRO A 206 -9.60 27.29 -24.75
CA PRO A 206 -8.70 28.38 -24.35
C PRO A 206 -7.38 27.95 -23.67
N LEU A 207 -7.15 26.66 -23.39
CA LEU A 207 -5.97 26.20 -22.65
C LEU A 207 -4.67 26.32 -23.46
N ALA A 208 -4.74 26.13 -24.78
CA ALA A 208 -3.61 26.31 -25.68
C ALA A 208 -2.96 27.70 -25.55
N ALA A 209 -3.76 28.75 -25.29
CA ALA A 209 -3.24 30.09 -25.05
C ALA A 209 -2.46 30.19 -23.72
N LEU A 210 -2.88 29.47 -22.69
CA LEU A 210 -2.18 29.40 -21.40
C LEU A 210 -0.87 28.60 -21.51
N VAL A 211 -0.90 27.46 -22.21
CA VAL A 211 0.30 26.66 -22.50
C VAL A 211 1.32 27.48 -23.30
N ALA A 212 0.88 28.19 -24.34
CA ALA A 212 1.73 29.06 -25.14
C ALA A 212 2.30 30.25 -24.35
N LYS A 213 1.59 30.72 -23.32
CA LYS A 213 2.05 31.78 -22.42
C LYS A 213 3.20 31.29 -21.53
N GLY A 214 3.12 30.08 -20.99
CA GLY A 214 4.20 29.34 -20.32
C GLY A 214 4.66 29.88 -18.96
N GLU A 215 4.68 31.20 -18.75
CA GLU A 215 5.05 31.88 -17.51
C GLU A 215 4.42 33.27 -17.42
N GLY A 216 4.51 33.91 -16.24
CA GLY A 216 3.96 35.25 -16.04
C GLY A 216 2.44 35.28 -16.12
N PHE A 217 1.79 34.24 -15.58
CA PHE A 217 0.34 34.13 -15.52
C PHE A 217 -0.27 35.30 -14.74
N SER A 218 -1.55 35.56 -14.98
CA SER A 218 -2.37 36.57 -14.31
C SER A 218 -3.48 35.90 -13.50
N GLU A 219 -4.08 36.61 -12.55
CA GLU A 219 -5.19 36.07 -11.76
C GLU A 219 -6.39 35.70 -12.64
N ASP A 220 -6.62 36.43 -13.75
CA ASP A 220 -7.68 36.15 -14.71
C ASP A 220 -7.45 34.83 -15.48
N ASP A 221 -6.19 34.38 -15.64
CA ASP A 221 -5.87 33.12 -16.30
C ASP A 221 -6.35 31.91 -15.49
N LYS A 222 -6.37 32.02 -14.16
CA LYS A 222 -6.89 30.97 -13.26
C LYS A 222 -8.36 30.70 -13.54
N ALA A 223 -9.16 31.74 -13.79
CA ALA A 223 -10.58 31.59 -14.09
C ALA A 223 -10.83 30.88 -15.43
N ILE A 224 -9.95 31.06 -16.42
CA ILE A 224 -10.00 30.34 -17.70
C ILE A 224 -9.73 28.85 -17.46
N LEU A 225 -8.64 28.54 -16.75
CA LEU A 225 -8.23 27.17 -16.44
C LEU A 225 -9.33 26.39 -15.70
N PHE A 226 -9.84 26.96 -14.61
CA PHE A 226 -10.86 26.31 -13.80
C PHE A 226 -12.25 26.28 -14.47
N GLY A 227 -12.51 27.18 -15.42
CA GLY A 227 -13.68 27.08 -16.29
C GLY A 227 -13.63 25.83 -17.17
N GLU A 228 -12.47 25.50 -17.72
CA GLU A 228 -12.27 24.29 -18.53
C GLU A 228 -12.25 23.01 -17.67
N HIS A 229 -11.63 23.04 -16.49
CA HIS A 229 -11.70 21.91 -15.56
C HIS A 229 -13.16 21.57 -15.20
N LEU A 230 -13.98 22.58 -14.88
CA LEU A 230 -15.40 22.37 -14.58
C LEU A 230 -16.18 21.83 -15.79
N ARG A 231 -15.87 22.31 -17.00
CA ARG A 231 -16.46 21.80 -18.24
C ARG A 231 -16.15 20.31 -18.41
N ILE A 232 -14.88 19.93 -18.31
CA ILE A 232 -14.42 18.55 -18.50
C ILE A 232 -15.06 17.61 -17.46
N VAL A 233 -15.04 17.99 -16.17
CA VAL A 233 -15.71 17.23 -15.09
C VAL A 233 -17.19 17.00 -15.40
N GLY A 234 -17.89 18.03 -15.90
CA GLY A 234 -19.30 17.95 -16.28
C GLY A 234 -19.57 17.05 -17.50
N GLU A 235 -18.58 16.83 -18.37
CA GLU A 235 -18.71 16.05 -19.60
C GLU A 235 -18.45 14.55 -19.42
N VAL A 236 -17.77 14.12 -18.34
CA VAL A 236 -17.42 12.70 -18.09
C VAL A 236 -18.66 11.81 -18.15
N THR A 237 -19.65 12.05 -17.29
CA THR A 237 -20.85 11.19 -17.19
C THR A 237 -21.74 11.27 -18.43
N GLU A 238 -21.85 12.44 -19.05
CA GLU A 238 -22.62 12.61 -20.29
C GLU A 238 -22.00 11.81 -21.45
N THR A 239 -20.68 11.88 -21.60
CA THR A 239 -19.94 11.19 -22.66
C THR A 239 -19.98 9.68 -22.47
N VAL A 240 -19.72 9.18 -21.27
CA VAL A 240 -19.84 7.75 -20.93
C VAL A 240 -21.24 7.24 -21.29
N ARG A 241 -22.30 7.94 -20.88
CA ARG A 241 -23.68 7.55 -21.22
C ARG A 241 -23.91 7.52 -22.72
N ARG A 242 -23.46 8.55 -23.45
CA ARG A 242 -23.64 8.67 -24.90
C ARG A 242 -22.96 7.52 -25.66
N VAL A 243 -21.73 7.17 -25.30
CA VAL A 243 -20.96 6.09 -25.95
C VAL A 243 -21.50 4.73 -25.54
N TRP A 244 -21.99 4.58 -24.31
CA TRP A 244 -22.68 3.36 -23.85
C TRP A 244 -24.01 3.14 -24.60
N ASP A 245 -24.81 4.19 -24.80
CA ASP A 245 -26.05 4.13 -25.59
C ASP A 245 -25.80 3.75 -27.06
N ALA A 246 -24.62 4.11 -27.60
CA ALA A 246 -24.19 3.72 -28.94
C ALA A 246 -23.77 2.25 -29.05
N GLY A 247 -23.51 1.57 -27.93
CA GLY A 247 -23.09 0.16 -27.87
C GLY A 247 -21.62 -0.09 -28.21
N GLN A 248 -20.80 0.96 -28.26
CA GLN A 248 -19.34 0.81 -28.45
C GLN A 248 -18.65 0.37 -27.17
N ILE A 249 -19.14 0.86 -26.01
CA ILE A 249 -18.67 0.43 -24.69
C ILE A 249 -19.76 -0.28 -23.90
N GLU A 250 -19.35 -1.08 -22.92
CA GLU A 250 -20.18 -1.48 -21.78
C GLU A 250 -19.75 -0.71 -20.54
N VAL A 251 -20.71 -0.31 -19.70
CA VAL A 251 -20.41 0.32 -18.40
C VAL A 251 -20.77 -0.64 -17.28
N THR A 252 -19.83 -0.80 -16.35
CA THR A 252 -20.04 -1.51 -15.08
C THR A 252 -19.92 -0.55 -13.90
N THR A 253 -20.29 -1.04 -12.72
CA THR A 253 -20.08 -0.34 -11.46
C THR A 253 -19.53 -1.30 -10.40
N THR A 254 -19.47 -0.85 -9.16
CA THR A 254 -18.90 -1.56 -8.00
C THR A 254 -19.89 -1.44 -6.83
N PRO A 255 -19.77 -2.21 -5.73
CA PRO A 255 -20.52 -1.87 -4.52
C PRO A 255 -20.16 -0.44 -4.05
N LEU A 256 -21.10 0.22 -3.35
CA LEU A 256 -21.14 1.68 -3.12
C LEU A 256 -19.79 2.30 -2.77
N ALA A 257 -19.12 1.77 -1.74
CA ALA A 257 -17.90 2.34 -1.20
C ALA A 257 -16.62 1.60 -1.62
N HIS A 258 -16.67 0.75 -2.65
CA HIS A 258 -15.54 -0.10 -3.02
C HIS A 258 -15.02 -1.03 -1.88
N PRO A 259 -15.88 -1.74 -1.11
CA PRO A 259 -15.41 -2.61 -0.03
C PRO A 259 -14.81 -3.92 -0.55
N ILE A 260 -13.95 -4.55 0.27
CA ILE A 260 -13.66 -5.99 0.18
C ILE A 260 -14.88 -6.77 0.68
N LEU A 261 -15.86 -6.94 -0.20
CA LEU A 261 -17.19 -7.44 0.14
C LEU A 261 -17.19 -8.78 0.93
N PRO A 262 -16.29 -9.75 0.64
CA PRO A 262 -16.18 -10.96 1.46
C PRO A 262 -15.87 -10.67 2.95
N LEU A 263 -15.00 -9.70 3.24
CA LEU A 263 -14.62 -9.32 4.61
C LEU A 263 -15.75 -8.57 5.34
N ILE A 264 -16.51 -7.73 4.64
CA ILE A 264 -17.72 -7.09 5.18
C ILE A 264 -18.77 -8.13 5.55
N TYR A 265 -18.96 -9.13 4.68
CA TYR A 265 -19.90 -10.21 4.96
C TYR A 265 -19.48 -11.03 6.19
N ASP A 266 -18.20 -11.40 6.27
CA ASP A 266 -17.62 -12.15 7.38
C ASP A 266 -16.07 -12.14 7.37
N SER A 267 -15.42 -11.35 8.22
CA SER A 267 -13.95 -11.18 8.21
C SER A 267 -13.17 -12.47 8.48
N ALA A 268 -13.76 -13.47 9.14
CA ALA A 268 -13.11 -14.75 9.37
C ALA A 268 -12.87 -15.57 8.08
N ILE A 269 -13.37 -15.12 6.93
CA ILE A 269 -13.07 -15.73 5.63
C ILE A 269 -11.58 -15.59 5.26
N ALA A 270 -10.88 -14.59 5.78
CA ALA A 270 -9.45 -14.35 5.53
C ALA A 270 -8.58 -15.58 5.83
N THR A 271 -8.91 -16.32 6.89
CA THR A 271 -8.12 -17.49 7.32
C THR A 271 -8.16 -18.68 6.36
N GLN A 272 -8.97 -18.62 5.29
CA GLN A 272 -8.97 -19.65 4.25
C GLN A 272 -7.82 -19.47 3.26
N GLY A 273 -7.55 -18.22 2.84
CA GLY A 273 -6.44 -17.88 1.95
C GLY A 273 -5.12 -17.69 2.70
N ASP A 274 -5.19 -17.26 3.96
CA ASP A 274 -4.02 -17.09 4.83
C ASP A 274 -4.31 -17.57 6.27
N PRO A 275 -3.94 -18.80 6.64
CA PRO A 275 -4.13 -19.33 8.00
C PRO A 275 -3.26 -18.65 9.08
N THR A 276 -2.26 -17.86 8.68
CA THR A 276 -1.33 -17.14 9.57
C THR A 276 -1.71 -15.68 9.82
N ALA A 277 -2.71 -15.17 9.11
CA ALA A 277 -3.22 -13.80 9.26
C ALA A 277 -3.46 -13.41 10.73
N ILE A 278 -2.93 -12.25 11.13
CA ILE A 278 -3.29 -11.58 12.38
C ILE A 278 -4.73 -11.07 12.23
N MET A 279 -5.62 -11.56 13.10
CA MET A 279 -7.05 -11.27 13.02
C MET A 279 -7.47 -10.21 14.04
N PRO A 280 -8.47 -9.36 13.74
CA PRO A 280 -9.05 -8.45 14.71
C PRO A 280 -9.58 -9.21 15.93
N ILE A 281 -9.58 -8.56 17.09
CA ILE A 281 -10.11 -9.13 18.33
C ILE A 281 -11.60 -9.44 18.15
N GLN A 282 -12.32 -8.55 17.46
CA GLN A 282 -13.72 -8.69 17.14
C GLN A 282 -13.93 -9.12 15.69
N ARG A 283 -14.73 -10.17 15.51
CA ARG A 283 -15.12 -10.62 14.18
C ARG A 283 -16.14 -9.66 13.57
N PHE A 284 -15.73 -8.94 12.53
CA PHE A 284 -16.64 -8.12 11.71
C PHE A 284 -17.54 -9.02 10.86
N ARG A 285 -18.86 -8.80 10.92
CA ARG A 285 -19.84 -9.67 10.23
C ARG A 285 -21.16 -8.95 9.97
N GLU A 286 -21.22 -8.20 8.89
CA GLU A 286 -22.37 -7.34 8.56
C GLU A 286 -22.93 -7.68 7.17
N GLY A 287 -23.60 -8.83 7.07
CA GLY A 287 -24.19 -9.28 5.81
C GLY A 287 -25.36 -8.43 5.28
N ARG A 288 -25.92 -7.52 6.09
CA ARG A 288 -26.86 -6.48 5.62
C ARG A 288 -26.09 -5.39 4.87
N ASP A 289 -24.99 -4.93 5.44
CA ASP A 289 -24.16 -3.88 4.88
C ASP A 289 -23.59 -4.34 3.54
N ALA A 290 -23.10 -5.59 3.44
CA ALA A 290 -22.69 -6.18 2.17
C ALA A 290 -23.80 -6.20 1.08
N GLN A 291 -25.08 -6.40 1.46
CA GLN A 291 -26.19 -6.34 0.50
C GLN A 291 -26.52 -4.89 0.10
N ASP A 292 -26.50 -3.98 1.06
CA ASP A 292 -26.80 -2.57 0.86
C ASP A 292 -25.70 -1.89 0.02
N GLN A 293 -24.43 -2.28 0.18
CA GLN A 293 -23.30 -1.86 -0.67
C GLN A 293 -23.58 -2.17 -2.15
N VAL A 294 -23.98 -3.40 -2.48
CA VAL A 294 -24.28 -3.81 -3.86
C VAL A 294 -25.53 -3.11 -4.41
N GLU A 295 -26.61 -3.05 -3.63
CA GLU A 295 -27.87 -2.43 -4.06
C GLU A 295 -27.71 -0.93 -4.29
N ARG A 296 -27.13 -0.22 -3.32
CA ARG A 296 -26.92 1.24 -3.41
C ARG A 296 -25.92 1.59 -4.51
N GLY A 297 -24.87 0.79 -4.71
CA GLY A 297 -23.92 1.03 -5.79
C GLY A 297 -24.59 1.01 -7.17
N LEU A 298 -25.43 0.01 -7.41
CA LEU A 298 -26.22 -0.07 -8.64
C LEU A 298 -27.25 1.07 -8.76
N ASP A 299 -27.90 1.47 -7.66
CA ASP A 299 -28.89 2.56 -7.66
C ASP A 299 -28.25 3.92 -7.95
N VAL A 300 -27.07 4.19 -7.40
CA VAL A 300 -26.29 5.40 -7.68
C VAL A 300 -25.86 5.42 -9.15
N ALA A 301 -25.31 4.32 -9.66
CA ALA A 301 -24.92 4.21 -11.06
C ALA A 301 -26.12 4.41 -12.00
N GLU A 302 -27.27 3.80 -11.71
CA GLU A 302 -28.49 4.00 -12.50
C GLU A 302 -28.98 5.45 -12.49
N ARG A 303 -28.94 6.11 -11.32
CA ARG A 303 -29.35 7.51 -11.17
C ARG A 303 -28.47 8.46 -11.98
N LEU A 304 -27.16 8.26 -11.95
CA LEU A 304 -26.18 9.18 -12.52
C LEU A 304 -25.87 8.90 -14.00
N LEU A 305 -25.90 7.63 -14.41
CA LEU A 305 -25.64 7.24 -15.80
C LEU A 305 -26.93 7.07 -16.62
N GLY A 306 -28.11 7.09 -15.98
CA GLY A 306 -29.41 6.98 -16.63
C GLY A 306 -29.82 5.56 -17.05
N ARG A 307 -28.98 4.56 -16.77
CA ARG A 307 -29.22 3.13 -17.02
C ARG A 307 -28.51 2.31 -15.95
N ARG A 308 -29.19 1.27 -15.44
CA ARG A 308 -28.58 0.32 -14.50
C ARG A 308 -27.53 -0.55 -15.19
N PRO A 309 -26.28 -0.60 -14.69
CA PRO A 309 -25.29 -1.56 -15.14
C PRO A 309 -25.74 -3.01 -14.88
N VAL A 310 -25.34 -3.92 -15.77
CA VAL A 310 -25.63 -5.36 -15.60
C VAL A 310 -24.39 -6.14 -15.14
N GLY A 311 -23.19 -5.64 -15.45
CA GLY A 311 -21.93 -6.12 -14.89
C GLY A 311 -21.49 -5.34 -13.66
N MET A 312 -20.73 -5.99 -12.78
CA MET A 312 -20.13 -5.36 -11.61
C MET A 312 -18.68 -5.80 -11.44
N TRP A 313 -17.78 -4.85 -11.22
CA TRP A 313 -16.46 -5.11 -10.65
C TRP A 313 -16.61 -5.20 -9.13
N PRO A 314 -16.37 -6.33 -8.46
CA PRO A 314 -16.20 -6.34 -7.01
C PRO A 314 -15.01 -5.44 -6.63
N GLY A 315 -15.05 -4.78 -5.46
CA GLY A 315 -13.89 -3.97 -5.02
C GLY A 315 -12.63 -4.85 -5.00
N GLU A 316 -11.60 -4.43 -5.73
CA GLU A 316 -10.34 -5.20 -5.89
C GLU A 316 -10.52 -6.59 -6.52
N GLY A 317 -11.59 -6.76 -7.30
CA GLY A 317 -12.04 -8.06 -7.78
C GLY A 317 -12.24 -9.09 -6.65
N ALA A 318 -12.44 -8.65 -5.40
CA ALA A 318 -12.53 -9.51 -4.24
C ALA A 318 -13.83 -10.32 -4.25
N VAL A 319 -13.69 -11.64 -4.30
CA VAL A 319 -14.81 -12.58 -4.41
C VAL A 319 -14.64 -13.73 -3.43
N SER A 320 -15.77 -14.36 -3.09
CA SER A 320 -15.79 -15.68 -2.46
C SER A 320 -17.12 -16.36 -2.81
N GLN A 321 -17.20 -17.67 -2.60
CA GLN A 321 -18.46 -18.41 -2.76
C GLN A 321 -19.62 -17.82 -1.93
N LEU A 322 -19.31 -17.14 -0.81
CA LEU A 322 -20.30 -16.51 0.07
C LEU A 322 -20.95 -15.25 -0.53
N THR A 323 -20.23 -14.50 -1.37
CA THR A 323 -20.72 -13.22 -1.92
C THR A 323 -21.41 -13.35 -3.28
N ILE A 324 -21.19 -14.44 -4.02
CA ILE A 324 -21.91 -14.76 -5.28
C ILE A 324 -23.44 -14.57 -5.18
N PRO A 325 -24.16 -15.08 -4.16
CA PRO A 325 -25.61 -14.88 -4.04
C PRO A 325 -26.02 -13.41 -3.80
N ILE A 326 -25.12 -12.56 -3.31
CA ILE A 326 -25.40 -11.13 -3.08
C ILE A 326 -25.47 -10.42 -4.43
N PHE A 327 -24.45 -10.58 -5.27
CA PHE A 327 -24.40 -9.99 -6.61
C PHE A 327 -25.58 -10.46 -7.48
N SER A 328 -25.69 -11.78 -7.68
CA SER A 328 -26.73 -12.39 -8.53
C SER A 328 -28.15 -12.08 -8.02
N GLY A 329 -28.35 -12.06 -6.70
CA GLY A 329 -29.63 -11.73 -6.07
C GLY A 329 -30.08 -10.28 -6.26
N LYS A 330 -29.16 -9.35 -6.57
CA LYS A 330 -29.43 -7.94 -6.85
C LYS A 330 -29.49 -7.60 -8.35
N GLY A 331 -29.45 -8.63 -9.20
CA GLY A 331 -29.61 -8.48 -10.65
C GLY A 331 -28.31 -8.27 -11.43
N VAL A 332 -27.14 -8.43 -10.79
CA VAL A 332 -25.85 -8.50 -11.47
C VAL A 332 -25.81 -9.77 -12.31
N GLN A 333 -25.43 -9.64 -13.58
CA GLN A 333 -25.41 -10.70 -14.57
C GLN A 333 -24.02 -11.27 -14.82
N TRP A 334 -22.96 -10.53 -14.48
CA TRP A 334 -21.59 -11.00 -14.54
C TRP A 334 -20.68 -10.16 -13.63
N ILE A 335 -19.57 -10.74 -13.19
CA ILE A 335 -18.50 -10.07 -12.44
C ILE A 335 -17.13 -10.40 -13.05
N ALA A 336 -16.06 -9.76 -12.56
CA ALA A 336 -14.69 -10.09 -12.95
C ALA A 336 -13.74 -10.11 -11.74
N THR A 337 -12.66 -10.88 -11.85
CA THR A 337 -11.59 -11.07 -10.84
C THR A 337 -10.31 -11.58 -11.52
N GLY A 338 -9.36 -12.13 -10.75
CA GLY A 338 -8.02 -12.53 -11.18
C GLY A 338 -7.81 -14.01 -11.41
N GLU A 339 -6.80 -14.35 -12.21
CA GLU A 339 -6.34 -15.74 -12.36
C GLU A 339 -5.93 -16.38 -11.02
N ASP A 340 -5.51 -15.57 -10.04
CA ASP A 340 -5.17 -15.95 -8.67
C ASP A 340 -6.37 -16.48 -7.86
N VAL A 341 -7.60 -16.14 -8.26
CA VAL A 341 -8.83 -16.77 -7.72
C VAL A 341 -9.18 -18.03 -8.51
N LEU A 342 -8.99 -18.03 -9.83
CA LEU A 342 -9.38 -19.14 -10.69
C LEU A 342 -8.53 -20.39 -10.43
N ALA A 343 -7.21 -20.24 -10.34
CA ALA A 343 -6.30 -21.36 -10.18
C ALA A 343 -6.58 -22.23 -8.94
N PRO A 344 -6.78 -21.66 -7.73
CA PRO A 344 -7.21 -22.45 -6.57
C PRO A 344 -8.67 -22.92 -6.68
N SER A 345 -9.57 -22.17 -7.35
CA SER A 345 -10.94 -22.63 -7.62
C SER A 345 -10.98 -23.89 -8.50
N LEU A 346 -10.00 -24.06 -9.40
CA LEU A 346 -9.82 -25.24 -10.24
C LEU A 346 -8.96 -26.33 -9.57
N GLY A 347 -8.35 -26.05 -8.42
CA GLY A 347 -7.47 -26.97 -7.70
C GLY A 347 -6.11 -27.20 -8.36
N ILE A 348 -5.63 -26.24 -9.17
CA ILE A 348 -4.33 -26.31 -9.86
C ILE A 348 -3.23 -25.48 -9.18
N GLY A 349 -3.58 -24.65 -8.20
CA GLY A 349 -2.62 -23.80 -7.47
C GLY A 349 -2.40 -22.47 -8.18
N GLU A 350 -1.60 -22.46 -9.23
CA GLU A 350 -1.30 -21.30 -10.07
C GLU A 350 -1.31 -21.67 -11.56
N PHE A 351 -1.28 -20.67 -12.44
CA PHE A 351 -1.15 -20.87 -13.89
C PHE A 351 0.33 -20.81 -14.29
N ASP A 352 0.83 -21.87 -14.92
CA ASP A 352 2.19 -21.89 -15.45
C ASP A 352 2.27 -21.03 -16.72
N ARG A 353 3.44 -20.43 -16.97
CA ARG A 353 3.71 -19.66 -18.20
C ARG A 353 5.00 -20.16 -18.87
N ASN A 354 5.02 -20.15 -20.20
CA ASN A 354 6.18 -20.55 -20.99
C ASN A 354 7.22 -19.40 -21.13
N GLU A 355 8.26 -19.61 -21.94
CA GLU A 355 9.32 -18.62 -22.19
C GLU A 355 8.88 -17.31 -22.88
N THR A 356 7.64 -17.24 -23.38
CA THR A 356 7.02 -16.02 -23.94
C THR A 356 5.90 -15.48 -23.05
N ASP A 357 5.89 -15.85 -21.77
CA ASP A 357 4.87 -15.58 -20.75
C ASP A 357 3.44 -16.00 -21.15
N THR A 358 3.30 -16.92 -22.10
CA THR A 358 2.01 -17.46 -22.52
C THR A 358 1.60 -18.58 -21.58
N VAL A 359 0.36 -18.52 -21.07
CA VAL A 359 -0.20 -19.49 -20.13
C VAL A 359 -0.21 -20.92 -20.71
N VAL A 360 0.35 -21.85 -19.96
CA VAL A 360 0.47 -23.26 -20.34
C VAL A 360 -0.92 -23.91 -20.37
N GLU A 361 -1.79 -23.65 -19.40
CA GLU A 361 -3.19 -24.11 -19.32
C GLU A 361 -4.17 -23.15 -20.02
N ALA A 362 -3.79 -22.61 -21.19
CA ALA A 362 -4.54 -21.57 -21.91
C ALA A 362 -6.07 -21.81 -22.01
N ASP A 363 -6.52 -23.03 -22.32
CA ASP A 363 -7.95 -23.35 -22.43
C ASP A 363 -8.76 -23.14 -21.13
N LEU A 364 -8.11 -23.22 -19.95
CA LEU A 364 -8.74 -23.02 -18.66
C LEU A 364 -8.87 -21.54 -18.29
N LEU A 365 -7.83 -20.74 -18.56
CA LEU A 365 -7.82 -19.32 -18.22
C LEU A 365 -8.66 -18.48 -19.20
N TYR A 366 -8.52 -18.72 -20.50
CA TYR A 366 -9.12 -17.85 -21.53
C TYR A 366 -10.59 -18.20 -21.82
N ARG A 367 -11.36 -18.41 -20.76
CA ARG A 367 -12.81 -18.63 -20.77
C ARG A 367 -13.41 -18.01 -19.51
N PRO A 368 -14.65 -17.52 -19.55
CA PRO A 368 -15.36 -17.25 -18.32
C PRO A 368 -15.77 -18.56 -17.65
N TRP A 369 -15.95 -18.50 -16.34
CA TRP A 369 -16.57 -19.56 -15.54
C TRP A 369 -17.80 -19.01 -14.82
N LYS A 370 -18.61 -19.84 -14.19
CA LYS A 370 -19.75 -19.36 -13.38
C LYS A 370 -19.73 -19.89 -11.95
N GLY A 371 -19.89 -18.97 -10.99
CA GLY A 371 -20.16 -19.31 -9.61
C GLY A 371 -21.59 -19.84 -9.48
N VAL A 372 -21.78 -20.90 -8.68
CA VAL A 372 -23.08 -21.56 -8.50
C VAL A 372 -23.62 -21.32 -7.09
N PRO A 373 -24.39 -20.24 -6.86
CA PRO A 373 -24.95 -19.96 -5.55
C PRO A 373 -26.14 -20.87 -5.22
N SER A 374 -26.38 -21.08 -3.92
CA SER A 374 -27.61 -21.76 -3.49
C SER A 374 -28.82 -20.84 -3.70
N ARG A 375 -29.78 -21.26 -4.53
CA ARG A 375 -31.10 -20.60 -4.74
C ARG A 375 -31.08 -19.23 -5.44
N GLN A 376 -29.97 -18.82 -6.03
CA GLN A 376 -29.87 -17.64 -6.89
C GLN A 376 -29.45 -18.05 -8.31
N PRO A 377 -29.57 -17.17 -9.32
CA PRO A 377 -29.02 -17.42 -10.65
C PRO A 377 -27.51 -17.69 -10.60
N GLU A 378 -27.02 -18.55 -11.50
CA GLU A 378 -25.58 -18.71 -11.75
C GLU A 378 -24.99 -17.38 -12.21
N LEU A 379 -23.77 -17.08 -11.78
CA LEU A 379 -23.11 -15.80 -12.05
C LEU A 379 -21.82 -16.04 -12.85
N PRO A 380 -21.78 -15.70 -14.15
CA PRO A 380 -20.55 -15.63 -14.93
C PRO A 380 -19.49 -14.71 -14.30
N ILE A 381 -18.23 -15.15 -14.40
CA ILE A 381 -17.03 -14.52 -13.87
C ILE A 381 -15.98 -14.52 -14.97
N PHE A 382 -15.43 -13.36 -15.30
CA PHE A 382 -14.29 -13.19 -16.20
C PHE A 382 -13.00 -13.07 -15.39
N PHE A 383 -11.95 -13.74 -15.85
CA PHE A 383 -10.67 -13.80 -15.13
C PHE A 383 -9.59 -13.06 -15.91
N ARG A 384 -8.91 -12.16 -15.20
CA ARG A 384 -7.82 -11.31 -15.69
C ARG A 384 -6.62 -12.18 -16.09
N ASP A 385 -6.07 -11.93 -17.26
CA ASP A 385 -4.68 -12.29 -17.55
C ASP A 385 -3.77 -11.28 -16.84
N ARG A 386 -3.13 -11.71 -15.75
CA ARG A 386 -2.34 -10.82 -14.88
C ARG A 386 -1.18 -10.19 -15.64
N VAL A 387 -0.39 -11.00 -16.36
CA VAL A 387 0.80 -10.51 -17.07
C VAL A 387 0.43 -9.51 -18.16
N LEU A 388 -0.56 -9.80 -19.01
CA LEU A 388 -0.96 -8.86 -20.06
C LEU A 388 -1.49 -7.54 -19.48
N SER A 389 -2.20 -7.61 -18.37
CA SER A 389 -2.71 -6.41 -17.68
C SER A 389 -1.58 -5.60 -17.05
N ASP A 390 -0.64 -6.26 -16.36
CA ASP A 390 0.51 -5.63 -15.70
C ASP A 390 1.50 -5.03 -16.70
N LEU A 391 1.64 -5.62 -17.89
CA LEU A 391 2.45 -5.02 -18.97
C LEU A 391 1.93 -3.63 -19.34
N VAL A 392 0.60 -3.48 -19.49
CA VAL A 392 -0.02 -2.18 -19.75
C VAL A 392 0.10 -1.25 -18.54
N GLY A 393 -0.14 -1.76 -17.33
CA GLY A 393 -0.11 -0.96 -16.11
C GLY A 393 1.28 -0.41 -15.75
N PHE A 394 2.33 -1.22 -15.92
CA PHE A 394 3.61 -0.97 -15.25
C PHE A 394 4.85 -1.00 -16.16
N GLN A 395 4.82 -1.71 -17.30
CA GLN A 395 6.05 -1.95 -18.07
C GLN A 395 6.11 -1.22 -19.41
N TYR A 396 5.00 -1.15 -20.14
CA TYR A 396 4.96 -0.57 -21.48
C TYR A 396 5.19 0.95 -21.50
N SER A 397 5.07 1.64 -20.36
CA SER A 397 5.44 3.05 -20.22
C SER A 397 6.92 3.32 -20.56
N GLY A 398 7.81 2.35 -20.31
CA GLY A 398 9.22 2.40 -20.68
C GLY A 398 9.52 2.02 -22.14
N THR A 399 8.51 1.63 -22.92
CA THR A 399 8.66 1.14 -24.29
C THR A 399 8.04 2.11 -25.31
N GLN A 400 8.59 2.19 -26.52
CA GLN A 400 7.99 3.00 -27.58
C GLN A 400 6.57 2.50 -27.90
N ALA A 401 5.59 3.42 -27.93
CA ALA A 401 4.17 3.13 -28.12
C ALA A 401 3.83 2.06 -29.19
N ASP A 402 4.36 2.22 -30.41
CA ASP A 402 4.12 1.26 -31.50
C ASP A 402 4.66 -0.15 -31.19
N LEU A 403 5.82 -0.24 -30.52
CA LEU A 403 6.45 -1.50 -30.14
C LEU A 403 5.70 -2.17 -28.98
N ALA A 404 5.28 -1.39 -27.98
CA ALA A 404 4.46 -1.87 -26.87
C ALA A 404 3.12 -2.43 -27.37
N ALA A 405 2.41 -1.68 -28.23
CA ALA A 405 1.16 -2.14 -28.84
C ALA A 405 1.37 -3.39 -29.72
N GLN A 406 2.50 -3.46 -30.44
CA GLN A 406 2.84 -4.63 -31.26
C GLN A 406 3.15 -5.85 -30.40
N ASP A 407 3.85 -5.69 -29.28
CA ASP A 407 4.11 -6.75 -28.30
C ASP A 407 2.80 -7.31 -27.73
N PHE A 408 1.90 -6.43 -27.28
CA PHE A 408 0.58 -6.81 -26.78
C PHE A 408 -0.20 -7.66 -27.80
N VAL A 409 -0.27 -7.21 -29.06
CA VAL A 409 -0.96 -7.94 -30.13
C VAL A 409 -0.25 -9.26 -30.50
N ASN A 410 1.08 -9.32 -30.38
CA ASN A 410 1.82 -10.56 -30.58
C ASN A 410 1.53 -11.58 -29.47
N ARG A 411 1.45 -11.14 -28.22
CA ARG A 411 1.11 -12.03 -27.09
C ARG A 411 -0.31 -12.59 -27.21
N LEU A 412 -1.27 -11.80 -27.73
CA LEU A 412 -2.60 -12.33 -28.09
C LEU A 412 -2.53 -13.40 -29.19
N ARG A 413 -1.60 -13.27 -30.14
CA ARG A 413 -1.37 -14.27 -31.18
C ARG A 413 -0.72 -15.53 -30.60
N ASP A 414 0.22 -15.39 -29.69
CA ASP A 414 0.85 -16.51 -29.00
C ASP A 414 -0.18 -17.30 -28.18
N ILE A 415 -1.11 -16.61 -27.51
CA ILE A 415 -2.26 -17.23 -26.85
C ILE A 415 -3.12 -18.01 -27.86
N LYS A 416 -3.44 -17.41 -29.01
CA LYS A 416 -4.19 -18.10 -30.05
C LYS A 416 -3.47 -19.36 -30.54
N ASP A 417 -2.19 -19.25 -30.85
CA ASP A 417 -1.38 -20.35 -31.36
C ASP A 417 -1.31 -21.47 -30.31
N ARG A 418 -1.18 -21.13 -29.02
CA ARG A 418 -1.23 -22.08 -27.91
C ARG A 418 -2.57 -22.83 -27.81
N LEU A 419 -3.69 -22.12 -27.94
CA LEU A 419 -5.03 -22.73 -27.96
C LEU A 419 -5.19 -23.69 -29.15
N ASP A 420 -4.68 -23.30 -30.33
CA ASP A 420 -4.70 -24.13 -31.53
C ASP A 420 -3.81 -25.39 -31.35
N GLU A 421 -2.65 -25.26 -30.72
CA GLU A 421 -1.75 -26.39 -30.38
C GLU A 421 -2.38 -27.39 -29.41
N GLN A 422 -3.14 -26.89 -28.43
CA GLN A 422 -3.91 -27.73 -27.50
C GLN A 422 -5.10 -28.43 -28.17
N GLY A 423 -5.50 -27.98 -29.36
CA GLY A 423 -6.74 -28.41 -30.01
C GLY A 423 -7.97 -27.98 -29.22
N ALA A 424 -7.88 -26.87 -28.49
CA ALA A 424 -8.98 -26.29 -27.73
C ALA A 424 -10.12 -25.88 -28.67
N THR A 425 -11.38 -26.08 -28.25
CA THR A 425 -12.56 -25.80 -29.08
C THR A 425 -13.57 -24.95 -28.34
N GLY A 426 -14.27 -24.05 -29.03
CA GLY A 426 -15.21 -23.12 -28.41
C GLY A 426 -14.66 -21.70 -28.34
N PRO A 427 -15.48 -20.73 -27.89
CA PRO A 427 -15.09 -19.34 -27.87
C PRO A 427 -14.12 -19.08 -26.72
N HIS A 428 -12.98 -18.46 -27.00
CA HIS A 428 -11.99 -18.07 -26.00
C HIS A 428 -12.00 -16.57 -25.81
N ILE A 429 -11.78 -16.10 -24.59
CA ILE A 429 -11.72 -14.67 -24.27
C ILE A 429 -10.53 -14.38 -23.36
N VAL A 430 -9.70 -13.45 -23.79
CA VAL A 430 -8.66 -12.84 -22.96
C VAL A 430 -9.28 -11.64 -22.26
N SER A 431 -9.18 -11.56 -20.94
CA SER A 431 -9.63 -10.38 -20.19
C SER A 431 -8.42 -9.61 -19.70
N VAL A 432 -8.28 -8.37 -20.15
CA VAL A 432 -7.28 -7.42 -19.68
C VAL A 432 -8.01 -6.41 -18.82
N ILE A 433 -7.68 -6.43 -17.53
CA ILE A 433 -8.42 -5.70 -16.49
C ILE A 433 -7.40 -5.01 -15.60
N LEU A 434 -7.50 -3.69 -15.46
CA LEU A 434 -6.58 -2.84 -14.72
C LEU A 434 -7.22 -1.50 -14.38
N ASP A 435 -6.61 -0.79 -13.45
CA ASP A 435 -6.98 0.59 -13.11
C ASP A 435 -6.90 1.49 -14.34
N GLY A 436 -7.86 2.41 -14.42
CA GLY A 436 -8.07 3.29 -15.55
C GLY A 436 -7.27 4.58 -15.47
N GLU A 437 -6.73 4.97 -14.32
CA GLU A 437 -6.05 6.27 -14.14
C GLU A 437 -4.55 6.17 -13.82
N ASN A 438 -4.09 5.05 -13.26
CA ASN A 438 -2.77 5.00 -12.60
C ASN A 438 -1.58 4.93 -13.58
N ALA A 439 -1.77 4.34 -14.77
CA ALA A 439 -0.66 4.05 -15.67
C ALA A 439 -0.16 5.29 -16.44
N TRP A 440 -1.07 6.18 -16.84
CA TRP A 440 -0.85 7.09 -17.98
C TRP A 440 0.18 8.19 -17.73
N GLU A 441 0.33 8.63 -16.47
CA GLU A 441 1.34 9.63 -16.11
C GLU A 441 2.78 9.20 -16.43
N ASN A 442 3.01 7.89 -16.45
CA ASN A 442 4.30 7.29 -16.75
C ASN A 442 4.56 7.19 -18.26
N TYR A 443 3.51 7.25 -19.09
CA TYR A 443 3.64 7.17 -20.53
C TYR A 443 3.97 8.54 -21.13
N PRO A 444 4.81 8.59 -22.18
CA PRO A 444 4.91 9.78 -23.02
C PRO A 444 3.53 10.16 -23.56
N ASN A 445 3.24 11.47 -23.56
CA ASN A 445 1.97 12.01 -24.04
C ASN A 445 0.74 11.36 -23.39
N ASP A 446 0.84 11.04 -22.11
CA ASP A 446 -0.28 10.55 -21.28
C ASP A 446 -0.94 9.28 -21.82
N GLY A 447 -0.15 8.39 -22.42
CA GLY A 447 -0.64 7.12 -22.96
C GLY A 447 -1.40 7.22 -24.29
N ILE A 448 -1.75 8.43 -24.76
CA ILE A 448 -2.51 8.66 -26.00
C ILE A 448 -1.86 7.93 -27.20
N ASP A 449 -0.54 8.04 -27.33
CA ASP A 449 0.20 7.43 -28.45
C ASP A 449 0.12 5.90 -28.41
N PHE A 450 0.21 5.31 -27.21
CA PHE A 450 0.09 3.87 -27.00
C PHE A 450 -1.34 3.39 -27.26
N LEU A 451 -2.35 4.05 -26.70
CA LEU A 451 -3.75 3.68 -26.87
C LEU A 451 -4.18 3.76 -28.34
N ARG A 452 -3.77 4.81 -29.07
CA ARG A 452 -4.01 4.90 -30.53
C ARG A 452 -3.33 3.77 -31.30
N ALA A 453 -2.08 3.44 -30.96
CA ALA A 453 -1.37 2.34 -31.61
C ALA A 453 -2.04 0.99 -31.32
N LEU A 454 -2.41 0.73 -30.07
CA LEU A 454 -3.10 -0.49 -29.64
C LEU A 454 -4.45 -0.65 -30.34
N TYR A 455 -5.33 0.35 -30.24
CA TYR A 455 -6.66 0.31 -30.85
C TYR A 455 -6.58 0.23 -32.38
N GLY A 456 -5.63 0.90 -33.00
CA GLY A 456 -5.38 0.79 -34.43
C GLY A 456 -4.97 -0.61 -34.87
N GLN A 457 -4.10 -1.28 -34.11
CA GLN A 457 -3.69 -2.65 -34.40
C GLN A 457 -4.82 -3.67 -34.13
N LEU A 458 -5.57 -3.50 -33.04
CA LEU A 458 -6.73 -4.35 -32.72
C LEU A 458 -7.84 -4.22 -33.78
N ALA A 459 -8.14 -3.01 -34.25
CA ALA A 459 -9.11 -2.77 -35.32
C ALA A 459 -8.71 -3.44 -36.65
N GLY A 460 -7.41 -3.65 -36.87
CA GLY A 460 -6.87 -4.29 -38.07
C GLY A 460 -6.62 -5.80 -37.94
N ALA A 461 -6.79 -6.39 -36.76
CA ALA A 461 -6.51 -7.80 -36.51
C ALA A 461 -7.66 -8.69 -37.01
N ASP A 462 -7.32 -9.79 -37.70
CA ASP A 462 -8.29 -10.76 -38.24
C ASP A 462 -8.44 -12.02 -37.39
N PHE A 463 -7.60 -12.17 -36.35
CA PHE A 463 -7.53 -13.36 -35.50
C PHE A 463 -8.11 -13.15 -34.10
N VAL A 464 -8.34 -11.90 -33.69
CA VAL A 464 -8.91 -11.52 -32.39
C VAL A 464 -9.98 -10.44 -32.60
N THR A 465 -11.06 -10.48 -31.82
CA THR A 465 -12.13 -9.47 -31.87
C THR A 465 -12.38 -8.90 -30.48
N THR A 466 -12.34 -7.58 -30.33
CA THR A 466 -12.73 -6.92 -29.08
C THR A 466 -14.24 -7.04 -28.86
N ILE A 467 -14.65 -7.40 -27.65
CA ILE A 467 -16.05 -7.65 -27.31
C ILE A 467 -16.35 -7.19 -25.89
N THR A 468 -17.58 -6.76 -25.64
CA THR A 468 -18.05 -6.51 -24.27
C THR A 468 -18.49 -7.83 -23.60
N PRO A 469 -18.35 -7.99 -22.28
CA PRO A 469 -18.80 -9.17 -21.56
C PRO A 469 -20.27 -9.53 -21.82
N SER A 470 -21.17 -8.55 -21.86
CA SER A 470 -22.59 -8.78 -22.15
C SER A 470 -22.83 -9.32 -23.56
N GLU A 471 -22.08 -8.85 -24.57
CA GLU A 471 -22.18 -9.36 -25.93
C GLU A 471 -21.63 -10.78 -26.05
N TYR A 472 -20.52 -11.08 -25.37
CA TYR A 472 -19.97 -12.44 -25.30
C TYR A 472 -20.98 -13.39 -24.68
N LEU A 473 -21.58 -13.03 -23.53
CA LEU A 473 -22.57 -13.87 -22.84
C LEU A 473 -23.88 -14.00 -23.63
N ALA A 474 -24.29 -12.97 -24.37
CA ALA A 474 -25.46 -13.05 -25.23
C ALA A 474 -25.28 -14.07 -26.37
N ALA A 475 -24.04 -14.25 -26.86
CA ALA A 475 -23.72 -15.20 -27.92
C ALA A 475 -23.35 -16.59 -27.42
N PHE A 476 -22.65 -16.67 -26.27
CA PHE A 476 -21.97 -17.87 -25.81
C PHE A 476 -22.27 -18.24 -24.35
N GLY A 477 -23.20 -17.56 -23.67
CA GLY A 477 -23.50 -17.80 -22.25
C GLY A 477 -23.88 -19.25 -21.90
N ASP A 478 -24.50 -19.96 -22.84
CA ASP A 478 -24.86 -21.38 -22.67
C ASP A 478 -23.63 -22.32 -22.66
N THR A 479 -22.45 -21.85 -23.07
CA THR A 479 -21.20 -22.63 -23.07
C THR A 479 -20.35 -22.41 -21.83
N VAL A 480 -20.75 -21.52 -20.91
CA VAL A 480 -19.99 -21.19 -19.69
C VAL A 480 -20.13 -22.33 -18.66
N GLU A 481 -19.00 -22.86 -18.21
CA GLU A 481 -18.93 -23.99 -17.28
C GLU A 481 -18.94 -23.54 -15.81
N PRO A 482 -19.55 -24.33 -14.90
CA PRO A 482 -19.60 -24.01 -13.48
C PRO A 482 -18.28 -24.29 -12.77
N LEU A 483 -17.98 -23.46 -11.77
CA LEU A 483 -17.02 -23.79 -10.71
C LEU A 483 -17.72 -24.56 -9.59
N ASP A 484 -17.02 -25.52 -9.00
CA ASP A 484 -17.50 -26.24 -7.81
C ASP A 484 -17.57 -25.29 -6.61
N GLU A 485 -16.55 -24.43 -6.48
CA GLU A 485 -16.46 -23.38 -5.47
C GLU A 485 -15.67 -22.20 -6.03
N VAL A 486 -16.08 -20.97 -5.69
CA VAL A 486 -15.29 -19.76 -5.96
C VAL A 486 -14.38 -19.50 -4.77
N TRP A 487 -13.08 -19.64 -4.97
CA TRP A 487 -12.05 -19.42 -3.95
C TRP A 487 -12.12 -17.99 -3.38
N PRO A 488 -11.92 -17.80 -2.06
CA PRO A 488 -11.81 -16.47 -1.47
C PRO A 488 -10.46 -15.82 -1.84
N GLY A 489 -10.50 -14.79 -2.67
CA GLY A 489 -9.31 -14.01 -3.02
C GLY A 489 -9.66 -12.74 -3.79
N ALA A 490 -8.63 -12.04 -4.25
CA ALA A 490 -8.71 -10.79 -4.99
C ALA A 490 -8.07 -10.94 -6.39
N TRP A 491 -8.17 -9.90 -7.21
CA TRP A 491 -7.76 -9.95 -8.61
C TRP A 491 -6.26 -10.11 -8.90
N PHE A 492 -5.40 -10.00 -7.89
CA PHE A 492 -3.95 -10.22 -7.98
C PHE A 492 -3.41 -11.14 -6.88
N SER A 493 -4.28 -11.70 -6.02
CA SER A 493 -3.85 -12.49 -4.88
C SER A 493 -4.84 -13.60 -4.52
N PRO A 494 -4.35 -14.77 -4.08
CA PRO A 494 -5.19 -15.90 -3.66
C PRO A 494 -5.70 -15.76 -2.21
N ASN A 495 -5.68 -14.55 -1.64
CA ASN A 495 -6.07 -14.26 -0.26
C ASN A 495 -6.53 -12.78 -0.13
N TYR A 496 -6.58 -12.25 1.10
CA TYR A 496 -6.93 -10.85 1.37
C TYR A 496 -5.87 -10.13 2.21
N ALA A 497 -4.60 -10.56 2.14
CA ALA A 497 -3.54 -10.12 3.05
C ALA A 497 -3.35 -8.60 3.08
N THR A 498 -3.58 -7.90 1.97
CA THR A 498 -3.52 -6.42 1.83
C THR A 498 -4.63 -5.65 2.54
N TRP A 499 -5.63 -6.32 3.13
CA TRP A 499 -6.66 -5.64 3.92
C TRP A 499 -6.92 -6.28 5.28
N ILE A 500 -6.26 -7.41 5.57
CA ILE A 500 -6.38 -8.17 6.82
C ILE A 500 -5.31 -9.27 6.87
N GLY A 501 -4.43 -9.15 7.85
CA GLY A 501 -3.29 -10.04 8.02
C GLY A 501 -2.27 -9.49 9.01
N GLU A 502 -2.27 -8.18 9.25
CA GLU A 502 -1.29 -7.46 10.04
C GLU A 502 -1.91 -6.66 11.21
N ASP A 503 -1.07 -6.18 12.13
CA ASP A 503 -1.52 -5.55 13.38
C ASP A 503 -2.37 -4.28 13.15
N GLU A 504 -1.96 -3.44 12.20
CA GLU A 504 -2.62 -2.17 11.88
C GLU A 504 -3.99 -2.40 11.21
N GLU A 505 -4.06 -3.35 10.28
CA GLU A 505 -5.31 -3.75 9.64
C GLU A 505 -6.28 -4.38 10.66
N ALA A 506 -5.79 -5.24 11.54
CA ALA A 506 -6.58 -5.83 12.62
C ALA A 506 -7.16 -4.75 13.54
N ALA A 507 -6.36 -3.74 13.90
CA ALA A 507 -6.84 -2.59 14.67
C ALA A 507 -7.90 -1.77 13.92
N ALA A 508 -7.71 -1.53 12.61
CA ALA A 508 -8.69 -0.83 11.76
C ALA A 508 -10.04 -1.58 11.70
N TRP A 509 -10.01 -2.91 11.59
CA TRP A 509 -11.22 -3.75 11.65
C TRP A 509 -11.91 -3.70 13.01
N ASP A 510 -11.16 -3.66 14.12
CA ASP A 510 -11.72 -3.49 15.46
C ASP A 510 -12.37 -2.10 15.61
N TYR A 511 -11.81 -1.05 14.99
CA TYR A 511 -12.40 0.29 14.95
C TYR A 511 -13.72 0.28 14.16
N LEU A 512 -13.74 -0.32 12.96
CA LEU A 512 -14.96 -0.50 12.17
C LEU A 512 -16.04 -1.25 12.97
N TRP A 513 -15.65 -2.34 13.64
CA TRP A 513 -16.56 -3.12 14.45
C TRP A 513 -17.17 -2.28 15.58
N GLN A 514 -16.35 -1.53 16.32
CA GLN A 514 -16.82 -0.73 17.45
C GLN A 514 -17.81 0.36 17.01
N VAL A 515 -17.47 1.12 15.95
CA VAL A 515 -18.36 2.15 15.41
C VAL A 515 -19.67 1.55 14.90
N ARG A 516 -19.59 0.39 14.24
CA ARG A 516 -20.77 -0.28 13.71
C ARG A 516 -21.68 -0.84 14.81
N ASP A 517 -21.10 -1.30 15.91
CA ASP A 517 -21.82 -1.75 17.10
C ASP A 517 -22.53 -0.58 17.79
N ASP A 518 -21.84 0.54 17.99
CA ASP A 518 -22.42 1.78 18.55
C ASP A 518 -23.57 2.32 17.68
N LEU A 519 -23.47 2.16 16.35
CA LEU A 519 -24.53 2.52 15.42
C LEU A 519 -25.81 1.66 15.61
N LYS A 520 -25.72 0.44 16.15
CA LYS A 520 -26.91 -0.38 16.49
C LYS A 520 -27.69 0.23 17.64
N ASP A 521 -27.01 0.86 18.60
CA ASP A 521 -27.67 1.60 19.69
C ASP A 521 -28.37 2.86 19.16
N ALA A 522 -27.78 3.54 18.18
CA ALA A 522 -28.44 4.63 17.47
C ALA A 522 -29.67 4.16 16.66
N GLU A 523 -29.60 3.01 15.98
CA GLU A 523 -30.75 2.39 15.29
C GLU A 523 -31.90 2.10 16.27
N ALA A 524 -31.57 1.56 17.45
CA ALA A 524 -32.56 1.28 18.50
C ALA A 524 -33.19 2.56 19.10
N SER A 525 -32.49 3.69 19.01
CA SER A 525 -32.91 5.00 19.53
C SER A 525 -33.69 5.83 18.50
N VAL A 526 -33.95 5.30 17.30
CA VAL A 526 -34.77 5.98 16.29
C VAL A 526 -36.19 6.22 16.82
N GLY A 527 -36.59 7.48 16.87
CA GLY A 527 -37.86 7.94 17.46
C GLY A 527 -37.78 8.28 18.95
N ASP A 528 -36.62 8.09 19.59
CA ASP A 528 -36.32 8.46 20.99
C ASP A 528 -34.92 9.10 21.10
N GLY A 529 -34.79 10.31 20.54
CA GLY A 529 -33.54 11.09 20.58
C GLY A 529 -32.77 11.10 19.26
N VAL A 530 -32.89 10.05 18.45
CA VAL A 530 -32.34 9.96 17.08
C VAL A 530 -33.48 10.01 16.06
N THR A 531 -33.34 10.79 14.99
CA THR A 531 -34.31 10.82 13.88
C THR A 531 -33.96 9.80 12.79
N GLU A 532 -34.94 9.41 11.97
CA GLU A 532 -34.69 8.53 10.82
C GLU A 532 -33.65 9.13 9.84
N GLU A 533 -33.65 10.45 9.67
CA GLU A 533 -32.70 11.17 8.81
C GLU A 533 -31.27 11.14 9.37
N GLN A 534 -31.11 11.38 10.67
CA GLN A 534 -29.81 11.27 11.34
C GLN A 534 -29.23 9.87 11.26
N TYR A 535 -30.04 8.84 11.55
CA TYR A 535 -29.61 7.45 11.43
C TYR A 535 -29.25 7.10 9.98
N ALA A 536 -30.05 7.52 9.00
CA ALA A 536 -29.76 7.24 7.59
C ALA A 536 -28.43 7.89 7.15
N ALA A 537 -28.14 9.11 7.59
CA ALA A 537 -26.87 9.79 7.31
C ALA A 537 -25.68 9.09 7.99
N ALA A 538 -25.83 8.66 9.25
CA ALA A 538 -24.79 7.92 9.95
C ALA A 538 -24.53 6.54 9.33
N TYR A 539 -25.58 5.82 8.94
CA TYR A 539 -25.46 4.54 8.26
C TYR A 539 -24.82 4.66 6.88
N GLU A 540 -25.12 5.73 6.13
CA GLU A 540 -24.42 6.00 4.87
C GLU A 540 -22.92 6.24 5.08
N LYS A 541 -22.53 7.02 6.10
CA LYS A 541 -21.12 7.23 6.45
C LYS A 541 -20.42 5.93 6.87
N MET A 542 -21.12 5.09 7.63
CA MET A 542 -20.62 3.77 8.00
C MET A 542 -20.30 2.92 6.77
N LEU A 543 -21.19 2.89 5.77
CA LEU A 543 -20.92 2.17 4.51
C LEU A 543 -19.70 2.74 3.77
N PHE A 544 -19.46 4.05 3.82
CA PHE A 544 -18.24 4.62 3.22
C PHE A 544 -16.98 4.30 4.02
N ALA A 545 -17.07 4.14 5.34
CA ALA A 545 -15.94 3.71 6.17
C ALA A 545 -15.52 2.26 5.88
N GLU A 546 -16.41 1.44 5.31
CA GLU A 546 -16.13 0.06 4.88
C GLU A 546 -15.34 -0.04 3.56
N GLY A 547 -14.99 1.08 2.92
CA GLY A 547 -14.23 1.10 1.68
C GLY A 547 -12.83 0.49 1.83
N SER A 548 -12.36 -0.22 0.79
CA SER A 548 -11.07 -0.93 0.85
C SER A 548 -9.87 0.00 0.92
N ASP A 549 -9.97 1.20 0.35
CA ASP A 549 -8.87 2.18 0.28
C ASP A 549 -8.31 2.55 1.66
N TRP A 550 -9.13 2.49 2.70
CA TRP A 550 -8.72 2.84 4.05
C TRP A 550 -7.76 1.81 4.65
N LEU A 551 -7.99 0.53 4.34
CA LEU A 551 -7.18 -0.57 4.86
C LEU A 551 -6.02 -0.93 3.93
N TRP A 552 -6.09 -0.57 2.64
CA TRP A 552 -5.04 -0.85 1.65
C TRP A 552 -3.66 -0.32 2.05
N TRP A 553 -3.59 0.79 2.81
CA TRP A 553 -2.32 1.45 3.16
C TRP A 553 -1.82 1.13 4.57
N TYR A 554 -2.47 0.20 5.28
CA TYR A 554 -2.00 -0.29 6.56
C TYR A 554 -1.16 -1.55 6.36
N GLY A 555 -0.20 -1.80 7.25
CA GLY A 555 0.73 -2.91 7.14
C GLY A 555 2.01 -2.56 6.37
N ASP A 556 2.90 -3.55 6.29
CA ASP A 556 4.22 -3.43 5.66
C ASP A 556 4.17 -3.69 4.13
N ASP A 557 3.04 -4.14 3.59
CA ASP A 557 2.92 -4.63 2.20
C ASP A 557 2.65 -3.51 1.17
N GLN A 558 2.05 -2.40 1.57
CA GLN A 558 1.73 -1.25 0.72
C GLN A 558 2.18 0.08 1.34
N SER A 559 2.47 1.07 0.50
CA SER A 559 2.63 2.45 0.95
C SER A 559 2.21 3.44 -0.11
N SER A 560 1.46 4.45 0.31
CA SER A 560 1.06 5.60 -0.50
C SER A 560 2.14 6.69 -0.54
N GLY A 561 3.18 6.58 0.31
CA GLY A 561 4.11 7.66 0.61
C GLY A 561 3.53 8.75 1.52
N ASN A 562 2.28 8.60 2.01
CA ASN A 562 1.60 9.50 2.93
C ASN A 562 0.51 8.78 3.74
N ASP A 563 0.84 7.62 4.32
CA ASP A 563 -0.12 6.70 4.93
C ASP A 563 -0.86 7.33 6.13
N ASP A 564 -0.20 8.24 6.86
CA ASP A 564 -0.78 9.09 7.91
C ASP A 564 -2.04 9.84 7.48
N TYR A 565 -2.11 10.24 6.21
CA TYR A 565 -3.31 10.89 5.68
C TYR A 565 -4.49 9.93 5.59
N PHE A 566 -4.26 8.72 5.06
CA PHE A 566 -5.33 7.73 4.91
C PHE A 566 -5.84 7.28 6.29
N ASP A 567 -4.94 7.11 7.26
CA ASP A 567 -5.32 6.87 8.65
C ASP A 567 -6.20 7.99 9.22
N THR A 568 -5.76 9.24 9.06
CA THR A 568 -6.52 10.40 9.53
C THR A 568 -7.88 10.51 8.84
N ALA A 569 -7.94 10.28 7.53
CA ALA A 569 -9.17 10.36 6.75
C ALA A 569 -10.18 9.26 7.14
N PHE A 570 -9.70 8.03 7.32
CA PHE A 570 -10.50 6.90 7.79
C PHE A 570 -11.10 7.18 9.17
N ARG A 571 -10.27 7.61 10.13
CA ARG A 571 -10.72 7.96 11.48
C ARG A 571 -11.66 9.16 11.51
N GLU A 572 -11.43 10.17 10.68
CA GLU A 572 -12.37 11.28 10.53
C GLU A 572 -13.74 10.78 10.01
N LEU A 573 -13.76 9.88 9.02
CA LEU A 573 -14.99 9.28 8.50
C LEU A 573 -15.73 8.48 9.57
N LEU A 574 -15.02 7.71 10.39
CA LEU A 574 -15.57 7.03 11.58
C LEU A 574 -16.17 8.05 12.58
N GLY A 575 -15.46 9.14 12.86
CA GLY A 575 -15.94 10.22 13.73
C GLY A 575 -17.23 10.86 13.24
N GLN A 576 -17.37 11.05 11.92
CA GLN A 576 -18.57 11.63 11.32
C GLN A 576 -19.82 10.73 11.45
N VAL A 577 -19.66 9.43 11.70
CA VAL A 577 -20.79 8.55 12.04
C VAL A 577 -21.45 9.01 13.35
N TYR A 578 -20.65 9.30 14.38
CA TYR A 578 -21.14 9.82 15.67
C TYR A 578 -21.73 11.22 15.53
N ASP A 579 -21.07 12.11 14.78
CA ASP A 579 -21.57 13.47 14.55
C ASP A 579 -22.96 13.46 13.91
N ALA A 580 -23.21 12.54 12.96
CA ALA A 580 -24.48 12.44 12.26
C ALA A 580 -25.65 12.06 13.18
N VAL A 581 -25.41 11.28 14.24
CA VAL A 581 -26.42 10.95 15.28
C VAL A 581 -26.37 11.90 16.48
N GLY A 582 -25.39 12.80 16.54
CA GLY A 582 -25.21 13.77 17.63
C GLY A 582 -24.64 13.14 18.91
N PHE A 583 -23.85 12.08 18.79
CA PHE A 583 -23.12 11.45 19.89
C PHE A 583 -21.73 12.08 20.02
N ASP A 584 -21.16 12.03 21.22
CA ASP A 584 -19.76 12.42 21.42
C ASP A 584 -18.84 11.39 20.74
N ARG A 585 -17.82 11.86 20.03
CA ARG A 585 -16.82 10.96 19.41
C ARG A 585 -16.01 10.25 20.52
N PRO A 586 -15.99 8.90 20.58
CA PRO A 586 -15.18 8.18 21.57
C PRO A 586 -13.68 8.45 21.39
N ALA A 587 -12.89 8.35 22.47
CA ALA A 587 -11.48 8.72 22.42
C ALA A 587 -10.66 7.89 21.40
N PHE A 588 -11.03 6.62 21.18
CA PHE A 588 -10.31 5.74 20.27
C PHE A 588 -10.31 6.25 18.81
N VAL A 589 -11.34 6.96 18.38
CA VAL A 589 -11.40 7.54 17.02
C VAL A 589 -10.29 8.58 16.81
N GLY A 590 -9.84 9.24 17.87
CA GLY A 590 -8.73 10.20 17.82
C GLY A 590 -7.34 9.58 17.83
N ILE A 591 -7.23 8.26 18.01
CA ILE A 591 -5.95 7.55 18.15
C ILE A 591 -5.51 7.07 16.76
N PRO A 592 -4.32 7.50 16.27
CA PRO A 592 -3.74 6.96 15.05
C PRO A 592 -3.60 5.44 15.12
N ILE A 593 -3.96 4.75 14.04
CA ILE A 593 -3.72 3.31 13.90
C ILE A 593 -2.26 3.05 13.54
N ILE A 594 -1.70 3.87 12.66
CA ILE A 594 -0.27 3.86 12.31
C ILE A 594 0.51 4.48 13.47
N PRO A 595 1.46 3.73 14.09
CA PRO A 595 2.36 4.30 15.08
C PRO A 595 3.31 5.33 14.45
N GLU A 596 3.62 6.40 15.18
CA GLU A 596 4.68 7.32 14.79
C GLU A 596 6.04 6.61 14.80
N THR A 597 6.80 6.79 13.72
CA THR A 597 8.16 6.28 13.62
C THR A 597 9.06 6.87 14.71
N PRO A 598 9.79 6.04 15.48
CA PRO A 598 10.75 6.55 16.45
C PRO A 598 11.84 7.42 15.82
N VAL A 599 12.14 8.54 16.46
CA VAL A 599 13.18 9.48 16.00
C VAL A 599 14.57 9.02 16.43
N ALA A 600 15.57 9.24 15.58
CA ALA A 600 16.96 8.97 15.93
C ALA A 600 17.43 9.88 17.09
N PRO A 601 18.28 9.40 18.01
CA PRO A 601 18.80 10.21 19.10
C PRO A 601 19.78 11.28 18.60
N ASP A 602 19.78 12.44 19.26
CA ASP A 602 20.73 13.54 19.00
C ASP A 602 22.20 13.13 19.23
N VAL A 603 22.38 12.14 20.12
CA VAL A 603 23.65 11.46 20.39
C VAL A 603 23.42 9.96 20.29
N GLY A 604 24.10 9.28 19.37
CA GLY A 604 24.04 7.82 19.25
C GLY A 604 24.76 7.11 20.40
N ALA A 605 24.39 5.86 20.67
CA ALA A 605 25.06 5.02 21.66
C ALA A 605 26.52 4.75 21.26
N GLY A 606 27.38 4.57 22.26
CA GLY A 606 28.79 4.30 22.07
C GLY A 606 29.10 2.88 21.57
N GLU A 607 30.38 2.52 21.57
CA GLU A 607 30.83 1.18 21.16
C GLU A 607 30.79 0.16 22.30
N ASN A 608 30.83 0.61 23.55
CA ASN A 608 30.84 -0.29 24.71
C ASN A 608 29.45 -0.38 25.36
N LEU A 609 29.20 -1.47 26.08
CA LEU A 609 28.07 -1.54 26.99
C LEU A 609 28.22 -0.50 28.10
N LEU A 610 27.12 0.21 28.38
CA LEU A 610 27.04 1.19 29.46
C LEU A 610 27.37 0.55 30.81
N SER A 611 28.16 1.25 31.64
CA SER A 611 28.57 0.79 32.97
C SER A 611 28.30 1.89 34.00
N VAL A 612 27.04 2.02 34.41
CA VAL A 612 26.55 3.05 35.35
C VAL A 612 26.23 2.48 36.73
N THR A 613 26.36 3.30 37.77
CA THR A 613 25.91 2.97 39.13
C THR A 613 24.87 3.97 39.58
N ILE A 614 23.64 3.51 39.87
CA ILE A 614 22.54 4.37 40.35
C ILE A 614 22.80 4.78 41.81
N ASP A 615 23.49 5.90 42.03
CA ASP A 615 23.84 6.42 43.36
C ASP A 615 23.69 7.95 43.51
N GLY A 616 23.32 8.66 42.45
CA GLY A 616 23.16 10.12 42.43
C GLY A 616 24.48 10.88 42.39
N SER A 617 25.60 10.21 42.11
CA SER A 617 26.89 10.81 41.79
C SER A 617 27.18 10.64 40.30
N PHE A 618 27.49 11.74 39.61
CA PHE A 618 27.68 11.75 38.15
C PHE A 618 29.15 12.05 37.78
N PRO A 619 30.09 11.11 37.93
CA PRO A 619 31.47 11.29 37.49
C PRO A 619 31.59 11.44 35.97
N ASP A 620 32.56 12.23 35.53
CA ASP A 620 32.88 12.41 34.10
C ASP A 620 33.15 11.04 33.44
N GLY A 621 32.51 10.80 32.29
CA GLY A 621 32.73 9.61 31.47
C GLY A 621 31.80 8.42 31.72
N GLU A 622 30.99 8.44 32.77
CA GLU A 622 30.14 7.29 33.14
C GLU A 622 29.01 7.03 32.12
N TRP A 623 28.50 8.09 31.51
CA TRP A 623 27.40 8.05 30.54
C TRP A 623 27.87 8.29 29.09
N ASP A 624 29.18 8.23 28.81
CA ASP A 624 29.73 8.55 27.47
C ASP A 624 29.25 7.60 26.36
N ASP A 625 28.95 6.34 26.70
CA ASP A 625 28.45 5.34 25.75
C ASP A 625 26.89 5.33 25.66
N ALA A 626 26.19 6.23 26.36
CA ALA A 626 24.73 6.33 26.31
C ALA A 626 24.24 7.11 25.07
N ALA A 627 23.11 6.69 24.52
CA ALA A 627 22.37 7.51 23.56
C ALA A 627 21.65 8.64 24.29
N ALA A 628 21.37 9.76 23.62
CA ALA A 628 20.66 10.87 24.24
C ALA A 628 19.76 11.67 23.29
N TYR A 629 18.62 12.11 23.82
CA TYR A 629 17.74 13.12 23.21
C TYR A 629 17.82 14.43 24.00
N ARG A 630 17.85 15.55 23.28
CA ARG A 630 17.89 16.90 23.83
C ARG A 630 16.62 17.65 23.45
N THR A 631 16.06 18.39 24.39
CA THR A 631 14.89 19.22 24.13
C THR A 631 15.04 20.56 24.80
N ARG A 632 14.80 21.62 24.02
CA ARG A 632 14.71 22.99 24.52
C ARG A 632 13.25 23.42 24.61
N PHE A 633 12.81 23.77 25.80
CA PHE A 633 11.48 24.34 26.03
C PHE A 633 11.57 25.86 25.94
N GLU A 634 11.38 26.42 24.73
CA GLU A 634 11.54 27.87 24.51
C GLU A 634 10.66 28.74 25.43
N ALA A 635 9.44 28.29 25.74
CA ALA A 635 8.52 29.01 26.62
C ALA A 635 8.99 29.07 28.08
N ALA A 636 9.79 28.10 28.51
CA ALA A 636 10.32 27.98 29.87
C ALA A 636 11.81 28.38 29.99
N ASP A 637 12.50 28.58 28.86
CA ASP A 637 13.96 28.74 28.78
C ASP A 637 14.69 27.64 29.56
N LEU A 638 14.28 26.39 29.30
CA LEU A 638 14.76 25.18 29.97
C LEU A 638 15.29 24.19 28.93
N ASP A 639 16.50 23.69 29.14
CA ASP A 639 17.10 22.59 28.40
C ASP A 639 17.01 21.31 29.24
N MET A 640 16.48 20.25 28.63
CA MET A 640 16.46 18.91 29.21
C MET A 640 17.13 17.90 28.29
N THR A 641 17.81 16.92 28.89
CA THR A 641 18.44 15.81 28.17
C THR A 641 17.99 14.48 28.79
N ILE A 642 17.59 13.54 27.95
CA ILE A 642 17.33 12.15 28.34
C ILE A 642 18.45 11.31 27.76
N SER A 643 19.32 10.78 28.63
CA SER A 643 20.36 9.82 28.26
C SER A 643 19.90 8.41 28.62
N PHE A 644 20.18 7.41 27.79
CA PHE A 644 19.72 6.04 28.00
C PHE A 644 20.64 4.98 27.40
N GLY A 645 20.57 3.77 27.93
CA GLY A 645 21.25 2.60 27.40
C GLY A 645 20.71 1.31 28.01
N ILE A 646 20.72 0.22 27.25
CA ILE A 646 20.27 -1.10 27.71
C ILE A 646 21.50 -1.96 28.03
N THR A 647 21.48 -2.61 29.19
CA THR A 647 22.49 -3.61 29.60
C THR A 647 21.78 -4.86 30.12
N PRO A 648 22.49 -5.96 30.42
CA PRO A 648 21.88 -7.14 31.04
C PRO A 648 21.16 -6.88 32.38
N ASP A 649 21.45 -5.75 33.05
CA ASP A 649 20.77 -5.36 34.29
C ASP A 649 19.42 -4.67 34.05
N GLY A 650 19.24 -4.01 32.89
CA GLY A 650 18.00 -3.28 32.57
C GLY A 650 18.19 -2.10 31.60
N LEU A 651 17.10 -1.35 31.42
CA LEU A 651 17.11 -0.05 30.76
C LEU A 651 17.54 1.02 31.77
N HIS A 652 18.73 1.57 31.56
CA HIS A 652 19.27 2.67 32.35
C HIS A 652 18.87 3.99 31.71
N MET A 653 18.34 4.92 32.50
CA MET A 653 17.99 6.25 32.03
C MET A 653 18.51 7.31 32.98
N ARG A 654 18.89 8.45 32.41
CA ARG A 654 19.27 9.66 33.11
C ARG A 654 18.54 10.86 32.52
N VAL A 655 18.01 11.71 33.38
CA VAL A 655 17.30 12.94 33.00
C VAL A 655 18.06 14.11 33.60
N ASP A 656 18.64 14.94 32.74
CA ASP A 656 19.31 16.19 33.10
C ASP A 656 18.41 17.39 32.77
N SER A 657 18.43 18.40 33.63
CA SER A 657 17.71 19.66 33.47
C SER A 657 18.58 20.81 33.96
N ASP A 658 18.63 21.91 33.20
CA ASP A 658 19.30 23.16 33.62
C ASP A 658 18.40 24.05 34.53
N GLY A 659 17.29 23.50 35.01
CA GLY A 659 16.40 24.08 36.01
C GLY A 659 16.37 23.32 37.33
N VAL A 660 15.60 23.84 38.29
CA VAL A 660 15.39 23.19 39.60
C VAL A 660 14.17 22.25 39.52
N LEU A 661 14.37 20.98 39.86
CA LEU A 661 13.29 20.00 40.04
C LEU A 661 12.81 20.00 41.50
N ASP A 662 12.02 21.00 41.90
CA ASP A 662 11.44 21.11 43.25
C ASP A 662 9.91 21.29 43.24
N GLY A 663 9.28 21.14 44.42
CA GLY A 663 7.84 21.39 44.58
C GLY A 663 6.93 20.35 43.90
N ASP A 664 5.96 20.82 43.12
CA ASP A 664 4.95 19.99 42.45
C ASP A 664 5.37 19.58 41.02
N VAL A 665 6.68 19.42 40.79
CA VAL A 665 7.25 18.99 39.50
C VAL A 665 7.39 17.46 39.47
N GLY A 666 7.21 16.88 38.29
CA GLY A 666 7.49 15.48 38.03
C GLY A 666 7.47 15.16 36.55
N PHE A 667 7.57 13.88 36.22
CA PHE A 667 7.36 13.40 34.86
C PHE A 667 6.71 12.02 34.87
N ASP A 668 6.01 11.74 33.77
CA ASP A 668 5.52 10.42 33.44
C ASP A 668 6.34 9.86 32.29
N LEU A 669 6.80 8.61 32.42
CA LEU A 669 7.51 7.88 31.39
C LEU A 669 6.59 6.75 30.89
N TYR A 670 6.24 6.82 29.63
CA TYR A 670 5.44 5.82 28.93
C TYR A 670 6.38 4.94 28.12
N LEU A 671 6.27 3.62 28.27
CA LEU A 671 7.04 2.64 27.49
C LEU A 671 6.11 1.70 26.73
N SER A 672 6.54 1.25 25.55
CA SER A 672 6.03 0.05 24.89
C SER A 672 6.97 -1.11 25.21
N THR A 673 6.44 -2.13 25.86
CA THR A 673 7.17 -3.33 26.27
C THR A 673 6.34 -4.57 25.99
N ALA A 674 7.01 -5.71 25.77
CA ALA A 674 6.34 -6.99 25.54
C ALA A 674 5.62 -7.54 26.79
N SER A 675 5.70 -6.84 27.94
CA SER A 675 5.13 -7.30 29.21
C SER A 675 3.65 -6.94 29.39
N GLY A 676 3.14 -5.91 28.70
CA GLY A 676 1.79 -5.41 28.92
C GLY A 676 0.72 -6.04 28.03
N SER A 677 -0.52 -6.03 28.53
CA SER A 677 -1.68 -6.66 27.87
C SER A 677 -2.68 -5.66 27.30
N THR A 678 -2.47 -4.36 27.50
CA THR A 678 -3.36 -3.30 27.00
C THR A 678 -2.52 -2.08 26.67
N ALA A 679 -2.46 -1.74 25.39
CA ALA A 679 -1.78 -0.55 24.89
C ALA A 679 -2.67 0.70 25.09
N ARG A 680 -2.06 1.81 25.50
CA ARG A 680 -2.69 3.12 25.65
C ARG A 680 -1.93 4.13 24.81
N ALA A 681 -2.59 4.79 23.86
CA ALA A 681 -1.93 5.67 22.90
C ALA A 681 -1.88 7.16 23.28
N LYS A 682 -2.37 7.52 24.48
CA LYS A 682 -2.35 8.90 24.99
C LYS A 682 -1.92 8.97 26.45
N THR A 683 -1.46 10.15 26.86
CA THR A 683 -1.12 10.47 28.25
C THR A 683 -2.35 10.46 29.16
N LEU A 684 -2.16 10.80 30.43
CA LEU A 684 -3.29 11.03 31.35
C LEU A 684 -3.98 12.38 31.09
N GLY A 685 -3.29 13.36 30.50
CA GLY A 685 -3.78 14.71 30.17
C GLY A 685 -4.19 14.94 28.70
N ASP A 686 -4.32 13.89 27.89
CA ASP A 686 -4.78 13.85 26.48
C ASP A 686 -3.75 14.08 25.37
N HIS A 687 -2.45 14.20 25.66
CA HIS A 687 -1.44 14.23 24.60
C HIS A 687 -1.32 12.85 23.93
N LEU A 688 -1.33 12.79 22.59
CA LEU A 688 -1.02 11.55 21.86
C LEU A 688 0.46 11.19 22.06
N LEU A 689 0.73 9.92 22.32
CA LEU A 689 2.09 9.42 22.55
C LEU A 689 2.83 9.12 21.24
N GLY A 690 2.07 8.89 20.16
CA GLY A 690 2.59 8.37 18.89
C GLY A 690 2.76 6.84 18.88
N PHE A 691 2.49 6.14 19.97
CA PHE A 691 2.58 4.68 20.03
C PHE A 691 1.68 4.12 21.13
N GLY A 692 1.41 2.82 21.10
CA GLY A 692 0.65 2.12 22.14
C GLY A 692 1.51 1.82 23.38
N ALA A 693 1.45 2.66 24.42
CA ALA A 693 2.19 2.41 25.66
C ALA A 693 1.54 1.30 26.50
N THR A 694 2.37 0.37 26.96
CA THR A 694 1.98 -0.77 27.81
C THR A 694 2.33 -0.56 29.27
N ASP A 695 3.22 0.39 29.56
CA ASP A 695 3.74 0.66 30.89
C ASP A 695 3.81 2.16 31.17
N LEU A 696 3.56 2.52 32.43
CA LEU A 696 3.59 3.89 32.92
C LEU A 696 4.40 3.96 34.22
N TYR A 697 5.43 4.81 34.19
CA TYR A 697 6.27 5.13 35.32
C TYR A 697 6.10 6.61 35.70
N ARG A 698 6.18 6.93 36.98
CA ARG A 698 6.05 8.31 37.47
C ARG A 698 7.15 8.63 38.47
N TRP A 699 7.80 9.76 38.25
CA TRP A 699 8.67 10.39 39.24
C TRP A 699 8.10 11.75 39.65
N SER A 700 8.30 12.14 40.90
CA SER A 700 7.93 13.46 41.40
C SER A 700 8.93 13.97 42.43
N ALA A 701 9.17 15.28 42.41
CA ALA A 701 9.99 15.96 43.43
C ALA A 701 9.43 15.82 44.86
N ALA A 702 8.15 15.44 45.01
CA ALA A 702 7.55 15.13 46.31
C ALA A 702 8.08 13.81 46.92
N ASP A 703 8.57 12.89 46.09
CA ASP A 703 9.18 11.61 46.49
C ASP A 703 10.41 11.31 45.61
N PRO A 704 11.50 12.07 45.79
CA PRO A 704 12.60 12.15 44.81
C PRO A 704 13.44 10.88 44.71
N GLU A 705 13.34 9.96 45.69
CA GLU A 705 14.12 8.72 45.76
C GLU A 705 13.43 7.53 45.06
N ALA A 706 12.24 7.73 44.49
CA ALA A 706 11.40 6.66 43.95
C ALA A 706 10.86 6.96 42.54
N LEU A 707 11.07 6.01 41.62
CA LEU A 707 10.34 5.93 40.35
C LEU A 707 9.20 4.94 40.52
N TRP A 708 7.97 5.43 40.57
CA TRP A 708 6.78 4.64 40.81
C TRP A 708 6.26 3.96 39.54
N VAL A 709 5.81 2.71 39.65
CA VAL A 709 5.25 1.89 38.57
C VAL A 709 3.73 1.81 38.71
N ALA A 710 3.01 2.06 37.62
CA ALA A 710 1.56 1.89 37.58
C ALA A 710 1.17 0.41 37.76
N GLU A 711 0.10 0.14 38.50
CA GLU A 711 -0.41 -1.23 38.71
C GLU A 711 -0.93 -1.88 37.43
N ALA A 712 -1.49 -1.06 36.53
CA ALA A 712 -1.92 -1.41 35.19
C ALA A 712 -2.10 -0.13 34.38
N MET A 713 -2.06 -0.24 33.05
CA MET A 713 -2.42 0.88 32.19
C MET A 713 -3.91 1.23 32.36
N PRO A 714 -4.25 2.49 32.66
CA PRO A 714 -5.63 2.91 32.73
C PRO A 714 -6.28 2.88 31.34
N GLY A 715 -7.56 2.52 31.27
CA GLY A 715 -8.33 2.57 30.03
C GLY A 715 -8.39 3.98 29.45
N LEU A 716 -8.53 4.10 28.12
CA LEU A 716 -8.41 5.36 27.36
C LEU A 716 -9.26 6.52 27.91
N GLU A 717 -10.42 6.23 28.51
CA GLU A 717 -11.32 7.24 29.08
C GLU A 717 -10.96 7.70 30.52
N SER A 718 -9.92 7.10 31.13
CA SER A 718 -9.46 7.43 32.49
C SER A 718 -8.25 8.34 32.47
N ASP A 719 -8.25 9.36 33.31
CA ASP A 719 -7.18 10.34 33.58
C ASP A 719 -6.38 10.02 34.86
N GLU A 720 -6.79 8.99 35.62
CA GLU A 720 -6.11 8.55 36.84
C GLU A 720 -5.43 7.18 36.67
N ALA A 721 -4.28 7.01 37.32
CA ALA A 721 -3.54 5.75 37.44
C ALA A 721 -3.18 5.46 38.91
N SER A 722 -3.17 4.18 39.29
CA SER A 722 -2.73 3.73 40.63
C SER A 722 -1.30 3.22 40.57
N PHE A 723 -0.47 3.60 41.55
CA PHE A 723 0.96 3.26 41.62
C PHE A 723 1.27 2.51 42.92
N SER A 724 2.08 1.45 42.86
CA SER A 724 2.26 0.56 44.03
C SER A 724 3.68 0.05 44.27
N THR A 725 4.49 -0.08 43.22
CA THR A 725 5.90 -0.53 43.29
C THR A 725 6.80 0.61 42.84
N SER A 726 8.05 0.64 43.31
CA SER A 726 9.00 1.67 42.91
C SER A 726 10.43 1.16 42.76
N TYR A 727 11.19 1.79 41.87
CA TYR A 727 12.63 1.61 41.73
C TYR A 727 13.40 2.77 42.40
N PRO A 728 14.62 2.51 42.91
CA PRO A 728 15.44 3.56 43.49
C PRO A 728 15.87 4.57 42.42
N VAL A 729 15.86 5.85 42.77
CA VAL A 729 16.35 6.96 41.93
C VAL A 729 17.56 7.60 42.58
N GLY A 730 18.65 7.70 41.84
CA GLY A 730 19.80 8.53 42.17
C GLY A 730 19.53 9.97 41.73
N ALA A 731 19.64 10.94 42.64
CA ALA A 731 19.35 12.34 42.35
C ALA A 731 20.44 13.27 42.83
N ALA A 732 20.86 14.23 41.99
CA ALA A 732 21.67 15.37 42.39
C ALA A 732 21.00 16.68 41.96
N ALA A 733 20.86 17.62 42.89
CA ALA A 733 20.37 18.96 42.61
C ALA A 733 21.39 20.02 43.06
N GLN A 734 21.71 20.95 42.17
CA GLN A 734 22.47 22.19 42.42
C GLN A 734 21.57 23.40 42.09
N GLU A 735 22.01 24.63 42.41
CA GLU A 735 21.17 25.84 42.24
C GLU A 735 20.63 26.03 40.81
N ASP A 736 21.35 25.56 39.79
CA ASP A 736 21.03 25.75 38.36
C ASP A 736 21.09 24.44 37.53
N HIS A 737 21.06 23.26 38.17
CA HIS A 737 21.10 21.97 37.47
C HIS A 737 20.54 20.83 38.33
N ALA A 738 19.70 19.99 37.74
CA ALA A 738 19.21 18.76 38.36
C ALA A 738 19.48 17.56 37.44
N ALA A 739 19.95 16.46 38.03
CA ALA A 739 20.16 15.20 37.35
C ALA A 739 19.53 14.07 38.15
N LEU A 740 18.81 13.19 37.44
CA LEU A 740 18.18 11.99 37.98
C LEU A 740 18.66 10.79 37.18
N GLU A 741 18.88 9.65 37.82
CA GLU A 741 19.21 8.39 37.18
C GLU A 741 18.45 7.23 37.83
N PHE A 742 18.09 6.24 37.01
CA PHE A 742 17.38 5.05 37.45
C PHE A 742 17.57 3.90 36.46
N THR A 743 17.29 2.68 36.92
CA THR A 743 17.27 1.47 36.08
C THR A 743 15.90 0.83 36.18
N ILE A 744 15.29 0.55 35.03
CA ILE A 744 14.13 -0.34 34.93
C ILE A 744 14.67 -1.75 34.67
N PRO A 745 14.48 -2.72 35.59
CA PRO A 745 15.07 -4.04 35.46
C PRO A 745 14.62 -4.75 34.19
N ILE A 746 15.55 -5.49 33.56
CA ILE A 746 15.28 -6.19 32.30
C ILE A 746 14.07 -7.14 32.37
N ALA A 747 13.86 -7.77 33.54
CA ALA A 747 12.77 -8.71 33.78
C ALA A 747 11.38 -8.06 33.78
N ASP A 748 11.32 -6.75 34.03
CA ASP A 748 10.08 -5.97 34.09
C ASP A 748 9.76 -5.31 32.73
N LEU A 749 10.66 -5.41 31.74
CA LEU A 749 10.44 -5.00 30.34
C LEU A 749 9.81 -6.13 29.51
N GLY A 750 9.56 -7.29 30.11
CA GLY A 750 9.01 -8.46 29.42
C GLY A 750 10.06 -9.28 28.68
N PRO A 751 9.64 -10.25 27.85
CA PRO A 751 10.56 -10.97 26.97
C PRO A 751 11.09 -9.97 25.93
N ILE A 752 12.33 -9.55 26.09
CA ILE A 752 13.02 -8.70 25.12
C ILE A 752 14.21 -9.46 24.54
N GLU A 753 14.42 -9.28 23.24
CA GLU A 753 15.46 -9.93 22.48
C GLU A 753 16.35 -8.88 21.77
N ALA A 754 17.56 -9.28 21.40
CA ALA A 754 18.50 -8.41 20.68
C ALA A 754 17.87 -7.82 19.41
N GLY A 755 17.90 -6.50 19.22
CA GLY A 755 17.28 -5.80 18.10
C GLY A 755 15.89 -5.21 18.39
N ASP A 756 15.18 -5.70 19.41
CA ASP A 756 13.87 -5.18 19.77
C ASP A 756 13.96 -3.69 20.15
N LEU A 757 12.91 -2.93 19.84
CA LEU A 757 12.81 -1.51 20.19
C LEU A 757 11.93 -1.32 21.42
N ILE A 758 12.48 -0.71 22.46
CA ILE A 758 11.71 -0.18 23.59
C ILE A 758 11.37 1.26 23.28
N VAL A 759 10.17 1.49 22.76
CA VAL A 759 9.67 2.81 22.38
C VAL A 759 9.20 3.57 23.61
N PHE A 760 9.51 4.86 23.70
CA PHE A 760 9.18 5.66 24.88
C PHE A 760 8.85 7.13 24.58
N ARG A 761 8.06 7.72 25.48
CA ARG A 761 7.91 9.18 25.64
C ARG A 761 7.99 9.54 27.12
N LEU A 762 8.74 10.60 27.43
CA LEU A 762 8.76 11.22 28.74
C LEU A 762 7.94 12.52 28.70
N VAL A 763 7.06 12.71 29.68
CA VAL A 763 6.12 13.82 29.75
C VAL A 763 6.34 14.56 31.06
N PRO A 764 7.11 15.66 31.06
CA PRO A 764 7.27 16.49 32.24
C PRO A 764 5.94 17.16 32.59
N TRP A 765 5.70 17.42 33.87
CA TRP A 765 4.52 18.14 34.32
C TRP A 765 4.83 19.02 35.52
N VAL A 766 4.03 20.09 35.66
CA VAL A 766 4.10 21.03 36.80
C VAL A 766 2.71 21.18 37.40
N ALA A 767 2.57 20.85 38.68
CA ALA A 767 1.29 20.84 39.39
C ALA A 767 0.20 20.02 38.65
N GLY A 768 0.61 18.91 38.03
CA GLY A 768 -0.27 18.02 37.25
C GLY A 768 -0.65 18.52 35.85
N ILE A 769 -0.07 19.63 35.38
CA ILE A 769 -0.25 20.12 34.00
C ILE A 769 0.92 19.60 33.16
N GLU A 770 0.61 18.83 32.12
CA GLU A 770 1.59 18.27 31.19
C GLU A 770 2.28 19.37 30.37
N ALA A 771 3.59 19.24 30.21
CA ALA A 771 4.42 20.00 29.30
C ALA A 771 4.53 19.27 27.95
N THR A 772 5.38 19.76 27.05
CA THR A 772 5.64 19.11 25.76
C THR A 772 6.30 17.74 25.97
N LEU A 773 5.88 16.77 25.17
CA LEU A 773 6.45 15.42 25.07
C LEU A 773 7.96 15.46 24.76
N MET A 774 8.71 14.48 25.27
CA MET A 774 10.13 14.27 24.96
C MET A 774 10.38 12.83 24.49
N PRO A 775 11.06 12.61 23.35
CA PRO A 775 11.50 13.60 22.35
C PRO A 775 10.32 14.40 21.77
N THR A 776 10.53 15.47 21.02
CA THR A 776 9.43 16.35 20.54
C THR A 776 8.87 15.89 19.19
N ASP A 777 9.76 15.61 18.23
CA ASP A 777 9.42 15.31 16.83
C ASP A 777 8.86 13.90 16.59
N GLY A 778 8.91 13.02 17.59
CA GLY A 778 8.45 11.63 17.53
C GLY A 778 8.80 10.87 18.81
N PRO A 779 8.37 9.62 18.97
CA PRO A 779 8.76 8.81 20.13
C PRO A 779 10.27 8.50 20.10
N GLY A 780 10.88 8.35 21.27
CA GLY A 780 12.25 7.84 21.38
C GLY A 780 12.24 6.32 21.35
N ALA A 781 13.36 5.70 20.97
CA ALA A 781 13.50 4.25 21.07
C ALA A 781 14.86 3.85 21.63
N ALA A 782 14.85 2.87 22.53
CA ALA A 782 16.04 2.17 22.97
C ALA A 782 16.10 0.79 22.30
N GLN A 783 17.05 0.61 21.38
CA GLN A 783 17.28 -0.68 20.75
C GLN A 783 18.02 -1.61 21.70
N VAL A 784 17.49 -2.80 21.91
CA VAL A 784 18.11 -3.83 22.75
C VAL A 784 19.40 -4.29 22.04
N PRO A 785 20.60 -4.08 22.62
CA PRO A 785 21.83 -4.50 22.00
C PRO A 785 21.92 -6.04 21.96
N ASP A 786 22.76 -6.56 21.07
CA ASP A 786 23.08 -7.98 21.11
C ASP A 786 23.92 -8.30 22.36
N ILE A 787 23.26 -8.87 23.36
CA ILE A 787 23.85 -9.33 24.62
C ILE A 787 24.23 -10.82 24.58
N SER A 788 24.10 -11.47 23.41
CA SER A 788 24.44 -12.88 23.22
C SER A 788 25.94 -13.16 23.33
N ASN A 789 26.28 -14.38 23.76
CA ASN A 789 27.63 -14.93 23.64
C ASN A 789 27.62 -15.97 22.51
N VAL A 790 27.80 -15.53 21.26
CA VAL A 790 27.94 -16.44 20.13
C VAL A 790 29.27 -17.21 20.21
N ASP A 791 29.21 -18.53 20.23
CA ASP A 791 30.39 -19.40 20.13
C ASP A 791 30.80 -19.50 18.64
N VAL A 792 31.62 -18.56 18.18
CA VAL A 792 32.10 -18.48 16.79
C VAL A 792 33.07 -19.63 16.47
N PHE A 793 32.78 -20.39 15.40
CA PHE A 793 33.65 -21.47 14.90
C PHE A 793 34.23 -21.20 13.50
N LEU A 794 33.72 -20.21 12.78
CA LEU A 794 34.27 -19.74 11.50
C LEU A 794 34.25 -18.20 11.47
N ASP A 795 35.39 -17.59 11.13
CA ASP A 795 35.58 -16.14 11.05
C ASP A 795 36.43 -15.83 9.82
N VAL A 796 35.86 -15.12 8.85
CA VAL A 796 36.43 -14.90 7.52
C VAL A 796 36.44 -13.40 7.26
N ALA A 797 37.65 -12.83 7.27
CA ALA A 797 37.88 -11.46 6.85
C ALA A 797 37.96 -11.40 5.32
N ASP A 798 37.16 -10.53 4.74
CA ASP A 798 36.95 -10.45 3.29
C ASP A 798 37.73 -9.27 2.65
N PRO A 799 38.30 -9.42 1.43
CA PRO A 799 39.08 -8.37 0.77
C PRO A 799 38.25 -7.16 0.31
N LEU A 800 38.35 -6.04 1.04
CA LEU A 800 37.60 -4.83 0.71
C LEU A 800 37.80 -4.34 -0.75
N GLY A 801 36.70 -3.98 -1.40
CA GLY A 801 36.63 -3.38 -2.73
C GLY A 801 36.59 -4.38 -3.88
N ASP A 802 36.24 -5.63 -3.61
CA ASP A 802 36.03 -6.68 -4.62
C ASP A 802 34.55 -6.93 -4.99
N ASP A 803 33.67 -6.02 -4.60
CA ASP A 803 32.22 -5.92 -4.91
C ASP A 803 31.85 -5.66 -6.39
N HIS A 804 32.57 -6.27 -7.32
CA HIS A 804 32.42 -6.10 -8.76
C HIS A 804 32.27 -7.43 -9.52
N GLY A 805 31.80 -8.46 -8.82
CA GLY A 805 31.38 -9.76 -9.36
C GLY A 805 32.48 -10.43 -10.19
N PRO A 806 32.24 -10.76 -11.48
CA PRO A 806 33.26 -11.35 -12.36
C PRO A 806 34.36 -10.35 -12.81
N GLY A 807 34.43 -9.17 -12.19
CA GLY A 807 35.49 -8.17 -12.41
C GLY A 807 35.05 -6.92 -13.18
N ALA A 808 33.79 -6.85 -13.63
CA ALA A 808 33.30 -5.77 -14.48
C ALA A 808 32.05 -5.07 -13.96
N TYR A 809 31.44 -5.57 -12.88
CA TYR A 809 30.15 -5.07 -12.44
C TYR A 809 30.26 -3.68 -11.83
N THR A 810 29.17 -2.92 -11.97
CA THR A 810 29.06 -1.55 -11.48
C THR A 810 27.69 -1.37 -10.84
N TYR A 811 27.65 -0.48 -9.86
CA TYR A 811 26.44 -0.16 -9.10
C TYR A 811 25.37 0.50 -9.99
N PRO A 812 24.08 0.39 -9.62
CA PRO A 812 23.04 1.19 -10.24
C PRO A 812 23.31 2.70 -10.02
N LEU A 813 22.69 3.54 -10.85
CA LEU A 813 22.98 4.99 -10.85
C LEU A 813 22.24 5.77 -9.76
N ASP A 814 21.22 5.18 -9.14
CA ASP A 814 20.47 5.85 -8.07
C ASP A 814 21.27 5.97 -6.77
N ALA A 815 21.02 7.03 -6.00
CA ALA A 815 21.77 7.35 -4.79
C ALA A 815 21.48 6.40 -3.62
N VAL A 816 20.37 5.65 -3.67
CA VAL A 816 20.05 4.62 -2.66
C VAL A 816 21.00 3.43 -2.65
N PHE A 817 21.89 3.30 -3.66
CA PHE A 817 22.92 2.27 -3.75
C PHE A 817 24.32 2.86 -3.48
N PRO A 818 24.66 3.20 -2.21
CA PRO A 818 25.96 3.76 -1.92
C PRO A 818 27.08 2.75 -2.20
N ALA A 819 28.21 3.22 -2.71
CA ALA A 819 29.38 2.38 -2.94
C ALA A 819 29.82 1.67 -1.64
N GLY A 820 30.16 0.38 -1.74
CA GLY A 820 30.46 -0.49 -0.60
C GLY A 820 29.23 -1.15 0.04
N SER A 821 28.03 -0.98 -0.53
CA SER A 821 26.82 -1.69 -0.06
C SER A 821 26.87 -3.20 -0.31
N TYR A 822 27.67 -3.61 -1.29
CA TYR A 822 27.84 -5.00 -1.73
C TYR A 822 29.26 -5.52 -1.47
N ASP A 823 30.00 -4.87 -0.58
CA ASP A 823 31.40 -5.15 -0.24
C ASP A 823 31.44 -5.73 1.17
N LEU A 824 31.56 -7.04 1.27
CA LEU A 824 31.72 -7.76 2.53
C LEU A 824 33.06 -7.36 3.15
N ALA A 825 33.02 -7.11 4.46
CA ALA A 825 34.22 -6.85 5.24
C ALA A 825 34.57 -8.06 6.12
N ASN A 826 33.55 -8.74 6.65
CA ASN A 826 33.73 -9.90 7.50
C ASN A 826 32.49 -10.80 7.53
N LEU A 827 32.72 -12.10 7.67
CA LEU A 827 31.69 -13.11 7.92
C LEU A 827 32.07 -13.92 9.17
N GLN A 828 31.17 -14.01 10.13
CA GLN A 828 31.27 -14.93 11.27
C GLN A 828 30.13 -15.93 11.26
N ILE A 829 30.45 -17.19 11.58
CA ILE A 829 29.48 -18.26 11.77
C ILE A 829 29.74 -18.92 13.11
N GLY A 830 28.69 -19.06 13.91
CA GLY A 830 28.76 -19.59 15.26
C GLY A 830 27.44 -20.21 15.72
N THR A 831 27.43 -20.66 16.97
CA THR A 831 26.19 -21.12 17.63
C THR A 831 25.89 -20.30 18.86
N GLU A 832 24.60 -20.05 19.11
CA GLU A 832 24.09 -19.57 20.39
C GLU A 832 22.93 -20.47 20.81
N GLY A 833 23.07 -21.18 21.95
CA GLY A 833 22.02 -22.11 22.38
C GLY A 833 21.78 -23.20 21.33
N ASP A 834 20.55 -23.24 20.78
CA ASP A 834 20.15 -24.17 19.71
C ASP A 834 20.07 -23.49 18.33
N ASP A 835 20.58 -22.26 18.19
CA ASP A 835 20.57 -21.50 16.94
C ASP A 835 21.95 -21.48 16.24
N LEU A 836 21.91 -21.55 14.91
CA LEU A 836 23.02 -21.24 14.03
C LEU A 836 22.98 -19.73 13.71
N VAL A 837 24.10 -19.05 13.94
CA VAL A 837 24.20 -17.59 13.82
C VAL A 837 25.19 -17.22 12.72
N PHE A 838 24.75 -16.36 11.81
CA PHE A 838 25.58 -15.74 10.79
C PHE A 838 25.67 -14.25 11.06
N THR A 839 26.87 -13.70 11.13
CA THR A 839 27.11 -12.25 11.26
C THR A 839 27.88 -11.76 10.06
N PHE A 840 27.28 -10.84 9.32
CA PHE A 840 27.86 -10.20 8.14
C PHE A 840 28.22 -8.76 8.49
N GLU A 841 29.42 -8.34 8.11
CA GLU A 841 29.83 -6.94 8.13
C GLU A 841 30.04 -6.47 6.69
N VAL A 842 29.52 -5.29 6.35
CA VAL A 842 29.72 -4.66 5.03
C VAL A 842 30.44 -3.32 5.16
N VAL A 843 31.00 -2.79 4.08
CA VAL A 843 31.79 -1.55 4.12
C VAL A 843 30.94 -0.30 4.33
N ALA A 844 29.81 -0.20 3.63
CA ALA A 844 28.89 0.95 3.73
C ALA A 844 27.92 0.83 4.92
N PRO A 845 27.46 1.96 5.50
CA PRO A 845 26.27 1.97 6.36
C PRO A 845 25.09 1.30 5.68
N ILE A 846 24.36 0.48 6.43
CA ILE A 846 23.15 -0.17 5.92
C ILE A 846 21.99 0.79 6.13
N VAL A 847 21.38 1.24 5.04
CA VAL A 847 20.29 2.21 5.06
C VAL A 847 19.02 1.52 4.57
N ASN A 848 17.97 1.54 5.40
CA ASN A 848 16.67 1.00 5.07
C ASN A 848 15.81 2.02 4.29
N SER A 849 16.29 2.44 3.12
CA SER A 849 15.66 3.51 2.32
C SER A 849 14.24 3.19 1.87
N TRP A 850 13.87 1.91 1.83
CA TRP A 850 12.56 1.43 1.38
C TRP A 850 11.71 0.83 2.50
N GLY A 851 12.10 1.04 3.77
CA GLY A 851 11.26 0.63 4.90
C GLY A 851 11.06 -0.88 5.03
N SER A 852 12.00 -1.72 4.56
CA SER A 852 11.88 -3.17 4.69
C SER A 852 11.75 -3.61 6.15
N PRO A 853 10.93 -4.64 6.46
CA PRO A 853 10.70 -5.08 7.84
C PRO A 853 11.98 -5.61 8.51
N ASN A 854 12.90 -6.23 7.75
CA ASN A 854 14.16 -6.74 8.28
C ASN A 854 15.32 -5.72 8.25
N GLY A 855 15.06 -4.46 7.87
CA GLY A 855 16.08 -3.40 7.84
C GLY A 855 17.06 -3.44 6.66
N LEU A 856 16.86 -4.33 5.68
CA LEU A 856 17.69 -4.50 4.48
C LEU A 856 16.93 -4.08 3.21
N SER A 857 17.21 -2.87 2.69
CA SER A 857 16.57 -2.45 1.43
C SER A 857 17.27 -3.00 0.19
N VAL A 858 18.59 -2.96 0.13
CA VAL A 858 19.32 -3.17 -1.15
C VAL A 858 20.18 -4.43 -1.18
N GLN A 859 20.43 -5.05 -0.02
CA GLN A 859 21.26 -6.25 0.14
C GLN A 859 20.43 -7.53 0.25
N THR A 860 20.92 -8.59 -0.38
CA THR A 860 20.49 -9.98 -0.16
C THR A 860 21.74 -10.82 0.12
N PHE A 861 21.76 -11.52 1.25
CA PHE A 861 22.81 -12.49 1.57
C PHE A 861 22.27 -13.90 1.34
N ASP A 862 22.93 -14.67 0.50
CA ASP A 862 22.67 -16.10 0.38
C ASP A 862 23.75 -16.90 1.12
N VAL A 863 23.32 -17.90 1.87
CA VAL A 863 24.18 -18.89 2.51
C VAL A 863 23.81 -20.29 2.02
N TYR A 864 24.78 -21.02 1.49
CA TYR A 864 24.64 -22.39 1.04
C TYR A 864 25.40 -23.31 1.99
N ILE A 865 24.71 -24.31 2.55
CA ILE A 865 25.21 -25.20 3.59
C ILE A 865 25.27 -26.63 3.02
N ASP A 866 26.48 -27.16 2.96
CA ASP A 866 26.81 -28.55 2.65
C ASP A 866 27.16 -29.25 3.98
N GLN A 867 26.29 -30.14 4.44
CA GLN A 867 26.46 -30.82 5.72
C GLN A 867 27.48 -31.97 5.65
N ASP A 868 27.82 -32.42 4.44
CA ASP A 868 28.82 -33.47 4.21
C ASP A 868 29.84 -33.13 3.10
N PRO A 869 30.64 -32.04 3.26
CA PRO A 869 31.48 -31.50 2.19
C PRO A 869 32.36 -32.55 1.52
N GLY A 870 32.31 -32.58 0.19
CA GLY A 870 33.04 -33.54 -0.63
C GLY A 870 32.29 -34.86 -0.93
N ALA A 871 31.09 -35.06 -0.37
CA ALA A 871 30.25 -36.22 -0.69
C ALA A 871 29.35 -36.00 -1.92
N GLY A 872 29.00 -34.73 -2.21
CA GLY A 872 28.19 -34.33 -3.35
C GLY A 872 26.75 -34.86 -3.25
N THR A 873 26.16 -34.80 -2.05
CA THR A 873 24.81 -35.32 -1.79
C THR A 873 23.70 -34.30 -2.00
N GLY A 874 24.00 -33.00 -1.93
CA GLY A 874 23.09 -31.89 -2.26
C GLY A 874 23.24 -31.32 -3.68
N ALA A 875 22.62 -30.15 -3.89
CA ALA A 875 22.60 -29.46 -5.17
C ALA A 875 23.90 -28.70 -5.44
N ARG A 876 24.35 -28.70 -6.69
CA ARG A 876 25.51 -27.91 -7.10
C ARG A 876 25.12 -26.53 -7.62
N THR A 877 24.10 -26.44 -8.45
CA THR A 877 23.60 -25.14 -8.91
C THR A 877 23.06 -24.38 -7.71
N LEU A 878 23.40 -23.10 -7.59
CA LEU A 878 22.86 -22.23 -6.54
C LEU A 878 21.36 -21.94 -6.79
N ILE A 879 20.72 -21.22 -5.86
CA ILE A 879 19.30 -20.87 -5.98
C ILE A 879 19.01 -20.18 -7.33
N ASP A 880 17.81 -20.39 -7.87
CA ASP A 880 17.43 -19.88 -9.19
C ASP A 880 17.70 -18.37 -9.34
N GLY A 881 18.22 -18.00 -10.51
CA GLY A 881 18.60 -16.64 -10.87
C GLY A 881 20.03 -16.24 -10.51
N ARG A 882 20.72 -16.95 -9.60
CA ARG A 882 22.11 -16.60 -9.19
C ARG A 882 23.14 -16.89 -10.28
N ASN A 883 22.88 -17.89 -11.13
CA ASN A 883 23.74 -18.28 -12.25
C ASN A 883 25.19 -18.60 -11.82
N ALA A 884 25.31 -19.33 -10.71
CA ALA A 884 26.57 -19.86 -10.18
C ALA A 884 26.34 -21.28 -9.65
N ALA A 885 27.42 -22.01 -9.39
CA ALA A 885 27.36 -23.36 -8.84
C ALA A 885 28.53 -23.64 -7.89
N LEU A 886 28.39 -24.63 -7.02
CA LEU A 886 29.48 -25.13 -6.19
C LEU A 886 30.49 -25.96 -7.00
N GLU A 887 31.75 -25.96 -6.57
CA GLU A 887 32.81 -26.81 -7.15
C GLU A 887 32.47 -28.31 -7.17
N SER A 888 33.09 -29.04 -8.08
CA SER A 888 32.86 -30.48 -8.25
C SER A 888 33.24 -31.27 -6.99
N GLY A 889 32.30 -32.09 -6.51
CA GLY A 889 32.45 -32.89 -5.29
C GLY A 889 31.64 -32.36 -4.10
N ASN A 890 31.18 -31.11 -4.16
CA ASN A 890 30.33 -30.49 -3.14
C ASN A 890 28.88 -30.41 -3.62
N GLY A 891 27.95 -30.20 -2.70
CA GLY A 891 26.54 -29.95 -3.00
C GLY A 891 25.82 -29.49 -1.75
N TRP A 892 25.06 -28.40 -1.81
CA TRP A 892 24.36 -27.87 -0.65
C TRP A 892 23.02 -28.61 -0.43
N GLU A 893 22.75 -29.01 0.82
CA GLU A 893 21.44 -29.54 1.22
C GLU A 893 20.50 -28.42 1.65
N TYR A 894 21.05 -27.32 2.16
CA TYR A 894 20.27 -26.17 2.62
C TYR A 894 20.79 -24.85 2.05
N GLY A 895 19.89 -24.04 1.52
CA GLY A 895 20.14 -22.67 1.11
C GLY A 895 19.36 -21.72 2.02
N VAL A 896 19.93 -20.58 2.38
CA VAL A 896 19.27 -19.57 3.20
C VAL A 896 19.42 -18.22 2.50
N THR A 897 18.30 -17.56 2.22
CA THR A 897 18.29 -16.19 1.71
C THR A 897 17.87 -15.26 2.85
N ILE A 898 18.74 -14.30 3.16
CA ILE A 898 18.58 -13.28 4.19
C ILE A 898 18.40 -11.94 3.48
N GLU A 899 17.16 -11.42 3.50
CA GLU A 899 16.79 -10.18 2.83
C GLU A 899 15.69 -9.39 3.58
N GLY A 900 15.36 -8.21 3.05
CA GLY A 900 14.44 -7.25 3.66
C GLY A 900 13.01 -7.72 3.88
N TRP A 901 12.42 -8.49 2.96
CA TRP A 901 10.98 -8.78 2.96
C TRP A 901 10.65 -10.27 3.02
N MET A 902 11.28 -11.09 2.17
CA MET A 902 10.94 -12.51 2.05
C MET A 902 12.17 -13.40 2.29
N PRO A 903 12.70 -13.42 3.52
CA PRO A 903 13.77 -14.35 3.87
C PRO A 903 13.24 -15.79 3.80
N ALA A 904 14.07 -16.72 3.33
CA ALA A 904 13.65 -18.08 3.06
C ALA A 904 14.75 -19.11 3.33
N VAL A 905 14.35 -20.33 3.69
CA VAL A 905 15.24 -21.49 3.69
C VAL A 905 14.77 -22.48 2.64
N TYR A 906 15.73 -22.96 1.87
CA TYR A 906 15.55 -23.93 0.81
C TYR A 906 16.17 -25.25 1.24
N THR A 907 15.50 -26.36 0.94
CA THR A 907 16.10 -27.69 0.95
C THR A 907 16.33 -28.15 -0.47
N ALA A 908 17.46 -28.79 -0.76
CA ALA A 908 17.76 -29.28 -2.09
C ALA A 908 18.16 -30.76 -2.10
N ASP A 909 17.90 -31.40 -3.23
CA ASP A 909 18.37 -32.76 -3.51
C ASP A 909 19.56 -32.78 -4.48
N ALA A 910 20.19 -33.95 -4.65
CA ALA A 910 21.30 -34.15 -5.58
C ALA A 910 20.95 -33.87 -7.06
N GLY A 911 19.66 -33.83 -7.41
CA GLY A 911 19.15 -33.51 -8.73
C GLY A 911 19.10 -32.00 -9.01
N GLY A 912 19.22 -31.17 -7.98
CA GLY A 912 19.08 -29.72 -8.07
C GLY A 912 17.64 -29.22 -7.91
N GLU A 913 16.70 -30.09 -7.54
CA GLU A 913 15.34 -29.66 -7.21
C GLU A 913 15.36 -28.98 -5.84
N THR A 914 14.83 -27.76 -5.77
CA THR A 914 14.78 -26.98 -4.54
C THR A 914 13.35 -26.86 -4.04
N LEU A 915 13.16 -27.03 -2.74
CA LEU A 915 11.90 -26.81 -2.06
C LEU A 915 12.09 -25.67 -1.06
N GLU A 916 11.29 -24.63 -1.21
CA GLU A 916 11.21 -23.55 -0.24
C GLU A 916 10.44 -24.02 1.00
N THR A 917 10.98 -23.71 2.17
CA THR A 917 10.40 -24.04 3.46
C THR A 917 10.08 -22.76 4.21
N THR A 918 9.16 -22.83 5.17
CA THR A 918 8.70 -21.68 5.97
C THR A 918 9.28 -21.67 7.41
N PRO A 919 10.61 -21.74 7.64
CA PRO A 919 11.14 -21.64 8.98
C PRO A 919 11.29 -20.18 9.40
N THR A 920 11.23 -19.95 10.71
CA THR A 920 11.53 -18.65 11.30
C THR A 920 13.03 -18.37 11.17
N ILE A 921 13.39 -17.39 10.34
CA ILE A 921 14.72 -16.75 10.32
C ILE A 921 14.57 -15.44 11.08
N ARG A 922 15.44 -15.19 12.06
CA ARG A 922 15.48 -13.90 12.75
C ARG A 922 16.64 -13.07 12.22
N ILE A 923 16.35 -11.91 11.65
CA ILE A 923 17.33 -11.01 11.05
C ILE A 923 17.41 -9.74 11.90
N ILE A 924 18.61 -9.39 12.34
CA ILE A 924 18.89 -8.20 13.13
C ILE A 924 19.84 -7.33 12.32
N THR A 925 19.40 -6.11 11.98
CA THR A 925 20.20 -5.15 11.21
C THR A 925 20.65 -4.00 12.10
N LEU A 926 21.96 -3.84 12.25
CA LEU A 926 22.61 -2.75 12.98
C LEU A 926 23.29 -1.84 11.96
N GLY A 927 22.51 -0.93 11.37
CA GLY A 927 22.91 -0.23 10.15
C GLY A 927 24.07 0.77 10.31
N ASP A 928 24.12 1.47 11.44
CA ASP A 928 25.22 2.35 11.82
C ASP A 928 26.52 1.57 12.12
N LYS A 929 26.37 0.36 12.67
CA LYS A 929 27.46 -0.59 12.93
C LYS A 929 27.87 -1.36 11.68
N ARG A 930 27.12 -1.27 10.58
CA ARG A 930 27.32 -1.99 9.30
C ARG A 930 27.24 -3.51 9.44
N LYS A 931 26.35 -3.98 10.31
CA LYS A 931 26.23 -5.40 10.68
C LYS A 931 24.84 -5.95 10.41
N VAL A 932 24.80 -7.19 9.94
CA VAL A 932 23.59 -8.00 9.82
C VAL A 932 23.81 -9.30 10.55
N ILE A 933 22.89 -9.69 11.43
CA ILE A 933 22.96 -10.95 12.18
C ILE A 933 21.73 -11.77 11.85
N ALA A 934 21.91 -12.96 11.30
CA ALA A 934 20.84 -13.91 11.03
C ALA A 934 20.93 -15.10 11.99
N ARG A 935 19.82 -15.43 12.65
CA ARG A 935 19.71 -16.57 13.57
C ARG A 935 18.68 -17.56 13.04
N ILE A 936 19.09 -18.82 12.89
CA ILE A 936 18.24 -19.90 12.39
C ILE A 936 18.32 -21.09 13.35
N PRO A 937 17.20 -21.63 13.85
CA PRO A 937 17.21 -22.81 14.70
C PRO A 937 17.89 -24.00 14.03
N LEU A 938 18.84 -24.67 14.71
CA LEU A 938 19.56 -25.83 14.18
C LEU A 938 18.64 -26.99 13.77
N ALA A 939 17.45 -27.05 14.37
CA ALA A 939 16.42 -28.03 14.03
C ALA A 939 15.93 -27.92 12.57
N VAL A 940 16.00 -26.72 11.97
CA VAL A 940 15.65 -26.48 10.56
C VAL A 940 16.57 -27.30 9.65
N PHE A 941 17.83 -27.46 10.03
CA PHE A 941 18.84 -28.19 9.26
C PHE A 941 18.90 -29.69 9.59
N GLY A 942 17.92 -30.23 10.32
CA GLY A 942 17.90 -31.65 10.73
C GLY A 942 18.89 -32.01 11.84
N GLY A 943 19.57 -31.02 12.44
CA GLY A 943 20.59 -31.17 13.48
C GLY A 943 21.97 -31.61 12.96
N GLY A 944 22.95 -31.72 13.85
CA GLY A 944 24.35 -32.05 13.52
C GLY A 944 25.34 -31.15 14.25
N ASP A 945 26.61 -31.24 13.88
CA ASP A 945 27.66 -30.33 14.37
C ASP A 945 28.00 -29.32 13.27
N PRO A 946 27.49 -28.07 13.34
CA PRO A 946 27.66 -27.08 12.29
C PRO A 946 29.12 -26.65 12.09
N SER A 947 30.00 -26.91 13.05
CA SER A 947 31.44 -26.67 12.88
C SER A 947 32.11 -27.64 11.89
N THR A 948 31.41 -28.69 11.48
CA THR A 948 31.92 -29.68 10.51
C THR A 948 31.38 -29.51 9.09
N TRP A 949 30.44 -28.58 8.89
CA TRP A 949 29.81 -28.31 7.61
C TRP A 949 30.64 -27.38 6.74
N GLY A 950 30.29 -27.30 5.46
CA GLY A 950 30.83 -26.37 4.49
C GLY A 950 29.84 -25.27 4.13
N TYR A 951 30.33 -24.05 3.93
CA TYR A 951 29.52 -22.87 3.68
C TYR A 951 29.98 -22.12 2.44
N ALA A 952 29.08 -21.76 1.54
CA ALA A 952 29.33 -20.72 0.54
C ALA A 952 28.42 -19.54 0.83
N VAL A 953 28.96 -18.33 0.80
CA VAL A 953 28.21 -17.10 1.10
C VAL A 953 28.39 -16.12 -0.04
N ALA A 954 27.27 -15.58 -0.53
CA ALA A 954 27.24 -14.59 -1.60
C ALA A 954 26.41 -13.38 -1.19
N LEU A 955 26.89 -12.18 -1.54
CA LEU A 955 26.19 -10.92 -1.40
C LEU A 955 25.74 -10.41 -2.78
N ILE A 956 24.45 -10.09 -2.85
CA ILE A 956 23.72 -9.81 -4.09
C ILE A 956 22.88 -8.53 -3.92
N SER A 957 22.59 -7.85 -5.03
CA SER A 957 21.67 -6.72 -5.07
C SER A 957 20.21 -7.19 -5.07
N GLN A 958 19.44 -6.79 -4.07
CA GLN A 958 18.01 -7.09 -3.89
C GLN A 958 17.15 -6.40 -4.96
N GLU A 959 16.06 -7.03 -5.40
CA GLU A 959 15.07 -6.47 -6.33
C GLU A 959 13.63 -6.89 -5.98
N GLY A 960 12.72 -5.91 -5.86
CA GLY A 960 11.29 -6.16 -5.64
C GLY A 960 10.53 -6.59 -6.90
N TYR A 961 11.00 -6.17 -8.08
CA TYR A 961 10.41 -6.50 -9.38
C TYR A 961 11.43 -7.22 -10.29
N PRO A 962 11.76 -8.48 -9.98
CA PRO A 962 12.79 -9.20 -10.71
C PRO A 962 12.27 -9.69 -12.06
N SER A 963 13.19 -9.98 -12.97
CA SER A 963 12.85 -10.66 -14.23
C SER A 963 12.33 -12.08 -13.97
N SER A 964 11.55 -12.62 -14.91
CA SER A 964 11.02 -13.98 -14.82
C SER A 964 12.15 -15.01 -14.62
N GLY A 965 11.94 -15.95 -13.70
CA GLY A 965 12.95 -16.96 -13.31
C GLY A 965 14.12 -16.42 -12.47
N VAL A 966 14.11 -15.14 -12.10
CA VAL A 966 15.11 -14.51 -11.22
C VAL A 966 14.45 -14.24 -9.88
N ARG A 967 14.89 -14.92 -8.82
CA ARG A 967 14.26 -14.79 -7.49
C ARG A 967 14.74 -13.54 -6.75
N ARG A 968 14.03 -12.42 -6.94
CA ARG A 968 14.14 -11.17 -6.15
C ARG A 968 15.54 -10.54 -6.08
N ILE A 969 16.31 -10.74 -7.14
CA ILE A 969 17.64 -10.15 -7.29
C ILE A 969 17.72 -9.37 -8.59
N ARG A 970 18.56 -8.33 -8.58
CA ARG A 970 18.64 -7.34 -9.65
C ARG A 970 19.42 -7.89 -10.85
N ASP A 971 18.95 -7.59 -12.05
CA ASP A 971 19.69 -7.90 -13.27
C ASP A 971 20.93 -7.02 -13.45
N VAL A 972 21.92 -7.56 -14.16
CA VAL A 972 23.14 -6.86 -14.54
C VAL A 972 23.13 -6.58 -16.04
N MET A 973 22.91 -5.32 -16.38
CA MET A 973 22.84 -4.81 -17.74
C MET A 973 24.25 -4.51 -18.29
N PRO A 974 24.43 -4.39 -19.62
CA PRO A 974 25.71 -3.98 -20.19
C PRO A 974 26.20 -2.61 -19.70
N ASN A 975 25.29 -1.68 -19.47
CA ASN A 975 25.56 -0.39 -18.84
C ASN A 975 24.68 -0.27 -17.60
N ALA A 976 25.18 0.36 -16.55
CA ALA A 976 24.36 0.63 -15.37
C ALA A 976 23.19 1.56 -15.73
N GLU A 977 22.04 1.28 -15.14
CA GLU A 977 20.82 2.09 -15.25
C GLU A 977 20.46 2.63 -13.87
N GLN A 978 19.40 3.44 -13.76
CA GLN A 978 18.98 3.98 -12.47
C GLN A 978 18.80 2.87 -11.41
N TRP A 979 18.10 1.81 -11.80
CA TRP A 979 17.74 0.69 -10.92
C TRP A 979 18.34 -0.64 -11.38
N ARG A 980 19.35 -0.68 -12.25
CA ARG A 980 19.95 -1.96 -12.66
C ARG A 980 21.46 -1.87 -12.58
N LEU A 981 22.09 -2.98 -12.17
CA LEU A 981 23.54 -3.10 -12.14
C LEU A 981 24.08 -2.98 -13.58
N GLY A 982 25.32 -2.51 -13.72
CA GLY A 982 26.01 -2.43 -15.02
C GLY A 982 27.17 -3.41 -15.13
N GLY A 983 27.73 -3.56 -16.33
CA GLY A 983 28.93 -4.36 -16.58
C GLY A 983 28.68 -5.81 -17.03
N GLY A 984 27.42 -6.17 -17.27
CA GLY A 984 27.04 -7.46 -17.83
C GLY A 984 27.45 -7.63 -19.30
N PRO A 985 27.50 -8.87 -19.82
CA PRO A 985 27.76 -9.13 -21.24
C PRO A 985 26.62 -8.60 -22.13
N ALA A 986 26.95 -8.21 -23.36
CA ALA A 986 25.96 -7.70 -24.32
C ALA A 986 25.02 -8.78 -24.92
N SER A 987 25.26 -10.06 -24.63
CA SER A 987 24.49 -11.20 -25.13
C SER A 987 24.64 -12.40 -24.20
N GLY A 988 23.60 -13.23 -24.12
CA GLY A 988 23.53 -14.39 -23.23
C GLY A 988 23.16 -14.03 -21.79
N ILE A 989 22.35 -14.89 -21.17
CA ILE A 989 21.72 -14.66 -19.85
C ILE A 989 22.36 -15.50 -18.73
N SER A 990 23.45 -16.20 -19.02
CA SER A 990 24.06 -17.21 -18.14
C SER A 990 25.17 -16.69 -17.22
N HIS A 991 25.49 -15.39 -17.28
CA HIS A 991 26.43 -14.77 -16.33
C HIS A 991 25.80 -14.69 -14.93
N THR A 992 26.64 -14.66 -13.89
CA THR A 992 26.19 -14.55 -12.50
C THR A 992 25.49 -13.21 -12.20
N ARG A 993 24.69 -13.15 -11.14
CA ARG A 993 24.20 -11.89 -10.54
C ARG A 993 24.87 -11.55 -9.21
N ILE A 994 25.84 -12.36 -8.80
CA ILE A 994 26.58 -12.18 -7.55
C ILE A 994 27.52 -10.97 -7.67
N MET A 995 27.46 -10.08 -6.68
CA MET A 995 28.34 -8.92 -6.57
C MET A 995 29.61 -9.28 -5.81
N ASP A 996 29.47 -10.10 -4.77
CA ASP A 996 30.55 -10.45 -3.86
C ASP A 996 30.34 -11.84 -3.21
N VAL A 997 31.42 -12.50 -2.83
CA VAL A 997 31.50 -13.85 -2.27
C VAL A 997 32.52 -13.85 -1.13
N ALA A 998 32.08 -14.22 0.07
CA ALA A 998 32.96 -14.26 1.23
C ALA A 998 34.15 -15.21 1.00
N TRP A 999 35.35 -14.67 0.83
CA TRP A 999 36.56 -15.44 0.58
C TRP A 999 37.84 -14.71 1.01
N PRO A 1000 38.71 -15.32 1.85
CA PRO A 1000 39.81 -14.59 2.49
C PRO A 1000 40.99 -14.20 1.58
N GLU A 1001 41.00 -14.61 0.31
CA GLU A 1001 42.11 -14.37 -0.63
C GLU A 1001 41.72 -13.35 -1.70
N GLU A 1002 42.43 -12.21 -1.71
CA GLU A 1002 42.25 -11.10 -2.67
C GLU A 1002 42.44 -11.55 -4.13
N GLY A 1003 41.51 -11.15 -5.01
CA GLY A 1003 41.60 -11.36 -6.46
C GLY A 1003 41.28 -12.78 -6.94
N VAL A 1004 40.63 -13.58 -6.10
CA VAL A 1004 40.18 -14.94 -6.45
C VAL A 1004 38.72 -14.94 -6.94
N GLN A 1005 37.88 -14.05 -6.43
CA GLN A 1005 36.46 -13.97 -6.78
C GLN A 1005 36.23 -13.86 -8.29
N GLU A 1006 36.96 -12.99 -8.98
CA GLU A 1006 36.75 -12.76 -10.41
C GLU A 1006 37.08 -14.02 -11.22
N ALA A 1007 37.97 -14.87 -10.73
CA ALA A 1007 38.23 -16.18 -11.33
C ALA A 1007 37.08 -17.18 -11.05
N MET A 1008 36.52 -17.16 -9.83
CA MET A 1008 35.38 -18.01 -9.44
C MET A 1008 34.15 -17.68 -10.31
N LEU A 1009 33.81 -16.40 -10.42
CA LEU A 1009 32.60 -15.92 -11.08
C LEU A 1009 32.81 -15.67 -12.59
N GLY A 1010 34.05 -15.49 -13.03
CA GLY A 1010 34.42 -15.07 -14.38
C GLY A 1010 34.37 -16.15 -15.46
N THR A 1011 34.08 -17.41 -15.10
CA THR A 1011 34.06 -18.53 -16.04
C THR A 1011 32.64 -19.08 -16.20
N TRP A 1012 32.01 -18.86 -17.35
CA TRP A 1012 30.69 -19.43 -17.69
C TRP A 1012 30.53 -19.69 -19.19
N THR A 1013 29.57 -20.53 -19.55
CA THR A 1013 29.16 -20.78 -20.94
C THR A 1013 28.09 -19.77 -21.34
N ILE A 1014 28.36 -18.96 -22.37
CA ILE A 1014 27.37 -18.00 -22.90
C ILE A 1014 26.20 -18.77 -23.54
N ALA A 1015 24.98 -18.53 -23.05
CA ALA A 1015 23.76 -19.13 -23.56
C ALA A 1015 22.56 -18.18 -23.46
N GLU A 1016 21.58 -18.34 -24.37
CA GLU A 1016 20.32 -17.59 -24.37
C GLU A 1016 19.22 -18.26 -23.52
N SER A 1017 19.50 -19.44 -22.96
CA SER A 1017 18.63 -20.17 -22.05
C SER A 1017 19.48 -20.91 -21.02
N ILE A 1018 19.01 -20.96 -19.78
CA ILE A 1018 19.66 -21.70 -18.68
C ILE A 1018 19.24 -23.17 -18.59
N ALA A 1019 18.13 -23.56 -19.24
CA ALA A 1019 17.50 -24.88 -19.07
C ALA A 1019 18.38 -26.07 -19.51
N GLU A 1020 19.35 -25.83 -20.40
CA GLU A 1020 20.26 -26.88 -20.91
C GLU A 1020 21.66 -26.84 -20.27
N LEU A 1021 21.93 -25.88 -19.39
CA LEU A 1021 23.23 -25.70 -18.75
C LEU A 1021 23.42 -26.65 -17.57
N ARG A 1022 24.67 -27.05 -17.33
CA ARG A 1022 25.08 -27.88 -16.20
C ARG A 1022 25.83 -27.03 -15.17
N PRO A 1023 26.00 -27.51 -13.93
CA PRO A 1023 26.74 -26.77 -12.91
C PRO A 1023 28.12 -26.26 -13.37
N ASP A 1024 28.86 -27.07 -14.14
CA ASP A 1024 30.20 -26.70 -14.64
C ASP A 1024 30.18 -25.66 -15.79
N ASP A 1025 28.99 -25.25 -16.25
CA ASP A 1025 28.80 -24.18 -17.23
C ASP A 1025 28.63 -22.80 -16.57
N PHE A 1026 28.58 -22.72 -15.23
CA PHE A 1026 28.47 -21.49 -14.46
C PHE A 1026 29.77 -21.16 -13.71
N GLY A 1027 29.82 -19.96 -13.11
CA GLY A 1027 30.87 -19.61 -12.15
C GLY A 1027 30.89 -20.58 -10.98
N LEU A 1028 32.08 -20.99 -10.55
CA LEU A 1028 32.27 -22.04 -9.55
C LEU A 1028 32.72 -21.45 -8.21
N VAL A 1029 31.87 -21.58 -7.20
CA VAL A 1029 32.08 -21.07 -5.84
C VAL A 1029 32.57 -22.21 -4.93
N PRO A 1030 33.69 -22.04 -4.22
CA PRO A 1030 34.19 -23.03 -3.25
C PRO A 1030 33.42 -22.96 -1.92
N LEU A 1031 33.65 -23.96 -1.05
CA LEU A 1031 33.12 -23.97 0.32
C LEU A 1031 34.17 -23.54 1.35
N LEU A 1032 33.77 -22.70 2.29
CA LEU A 1032 34.47 -22.39 3.54
C LEU A 1032 34.21 -23.51 4.56
N THR A 1033 35.24 -23.90 5.33
CA THR A 1033 35.12 -24.89 6.42
C THR A 1033 35.89 -24.40 7.65
N ALA A 1034 35.45 -24.79 8.85
CA ALA A 1034 36.11 -24.43 10.11
C ALA A 1034 37.49 -25.11 10.21
N GLY A 1035 38.52 -24.48 9.66
CA GLY A 1035 39.91 -24.98 9.64
C GLY A 1035 40.58 -24.98 8.26
N GLY A 1036 39.90 -24.50 7.22
CA GLY A 1036 40.40 -24.31 5.85
C GLY A 1036 41.21 -23.05 5.65
#